data_AF-A0A6P0LV69-F1
#
_entry.id   AF-A0A6P0LV69-F1
#
_cell.length_a   1.000
_cell.length_b   1.000
_cell.length_c   1.000
_cell.angle_alpha   90.00
_cell.angle_beta   90.00
_cell.angle_gamma   90.00
#
_symmetry.space_group_name_H-M   'P 1'
#
loop_
_entity.id
_entity.type
_entity.pdbx_description
1 polymer ?
#
loop_
_entity_poly.entity_id
_entity_poly.type
_entity_poly.pdbx_seq_one_letter_code
_entity_poly.pdbx_strand_id
1 'polypeptide(L)'
;MASVFENFQPLAAIATTPTGAQILQPLCQTTGGTLWVPNSLSTLEQVAVYKGSLKDHIASLWPNHRALVFCLAAGAVVRLIAPLLTDKSSDPAVVVVDQGGGFVISLCSGHQGGADQLTRLIAAELDSTPILTGAAADLGLPGIDVLGIPFGWYRGEGDWTRVSAVVARGEIVQVIQDAGSTLWQAHLRDGHPFYFGFPENSATNESESISPKARIWISATHQPFSSGSDLPNVQWYPRVLWLGIGCERGTSKQLIEMAIRQTCERYGLSENAIAGIATIDRKADEVGIVQLCQERHWPLRTFPAEVLRSVTVPNPSDVVAAEVGTPSVAEAAALCGARGLKVSKLKVSKLKVSKLKVSKLKVSKLKVSKLKVSKLKVSKLKVSKLKVSKLKVEGSNLQGTNLQGTNLQPTNLQPTNLQPTNLQPTNLQPTNLKPTNLQPLLAPKQIVKSANQVGAVTVAIAQSPVEYTGRMGKLLLVGIGPGNLDQITPAAKTAISSADAVIGYSLYINLIATLRRPGQIIEALPITQESQRAKRAIELAEWGLTVAVVSSGDCGIYGMAGLVLEELRSRGWDGKTPQVQVFPGITALQAAASRVGAPLMHDFCAISLSDLLTPWPVIEKRLEASAAADFVTALYNPRSRNRTEQIAIAQRIFLKHRKPDTPVAIVVSAYREDEKITLTTLDKMLEIPIDMLTMVLIGNQSTDVHQDWMITPRGYQV
;
A
#
# COMPACT_ATOMS: atom_id res chain seq x y z
N MET A 1 -12.73 4.03 -8.72
CA MET A 1 -11.61 3.79 -7.78
C MET A 1 -12.02 2.64 -6.86
N ALA A 2 -11.10 1.75 -6.50
CA ALA A 2 -11.39 0.72 -5.51
C ALA A 2 -11.47 1.40 -4.14
N SER A 3 -12.63 1.34 -3.49
CA SER A 3 -12.88 1.91 -2.17
C SER A 3 -12.06 1.17 -1.12
N VAL A 4 -11.56 1.87 -0.09
CA VAL A 4 -10.93 1.24 1.09
C VAL A 4 -11.87 0.25 1.80
N PHE A 5 -13.17 0.31 1.52
CA PHE A 5 -14.20 -0.58 2.04
C PHE A 5 -14.41 -1.87 1.21
N GLU A 6 -13.66 -2.08 0.13
CA GLU A 6 -13.84 -3.23 -0.79
C GLU A 6 -13.81 -4.59 -0.07
N ASN A 7 -12.97 -4.74 0.96
CA ASN A 7 -12.85 -5.99 1.73
C ASN A 7 -14.09 -6.32 2.57
N PHE A 8 -14.96 -5.32 2.82
CA PHE A 8 -16.18 -5.45 3.62
C PHE A 8 -17.45 -5.63 2.78
N GLN A 9 -17.31 -5.71 1.45
CA GLN A 9 -18.45 -5.93 0.56
C GLN A 9 -18.81 -7.43 0.44
N PRO A 10 -20.11 -7.80 0.39
CA PRO A 10 -21.28 -6.93 0.49
C PRO A 10 -21.48 -6.35 1.90
N LEU A 11 -21.66 -5.03 1.97
CA LEU A 11 -21.92 -4.27 3.20
C LEU A 11 -23.38 -3.86 3.28
N ALA A 12 -24.05 -4.21 4.38
CA ALA A 12 -25.40 -3.75 4.68
C ALA A 12 -25.37 -2.74 5.83
N ALA A 13 -25.98 -1.58 5.61
CA ALA A 13 -26.26 -0.61 6.65
C ALA A 13 -27.74 -0.71 7.05
N ILE A 14 -28.07 -0.56 8.33
CA ILE A 14 -29.42 -0.71 8.85
C ILE A 14 -29.75 0.51 9.73
N ALA A 15 -30.84 1.19 9.41
CA ALA A 15 -31.38 2.26 10.23
C ALA A 15 -32.90 2.12 10.38
N THR A 16 -33.41 2.37 11.59
CA THR A 16 -34.85 2.30 11.90
C THR A 16 -35.49 3.66 12.17
N THR A 17 -34.69 4.74 12.16
CA THR A 17 -35.12 6.13 12.38
C THR A 17 -34.68 7.01 11.22
N PRO A 18 -35.37 8.14 10.94
CA PRO A 18 -34.92 9.11 9.94
C PRO A 18 -33.50 9.62 10.19
N THR A 19 -33.19 9.97 11.45
CA THR A 19 -31.86 10.45 11.87
C THR A 19 -30.78 9.41 11.57
N GLY A 20 -31.02 8.15 11.94
CA GLY A 20 -30.04 7.09 11.68
C GLY A 20 -29.83 6.82 10.19
N ALA A 21 -30.89 6.95 9.39
CA ALA A 21 -30.78 6.83 7.94
C ALA A 21 -29.95 7.97 7.34
N GLN A 22 -30.16 9.21 7.80
CA GLN A 22 -29.35 10.37 7.39
C GLN A 22 -27.87 10.21 7.73
N ILE A 23 -27.54 9.64 8.89
CA ILE A 23 -26.15 9.37 9.30
C ILE A 23 -25.50 8.32 8.39
N LEU A 24 -26.20 7.22 8.08
CA LEU A 24 -25.62 6.11 7.33
C LEU A 24 -25.68 6.28 5.80
N GLN A 25 -26.48 7.20 5.30
CA GLN A 25 -26.65 7.40 3.86
C GLN A 25 -25.35 7.86 3.16
N PRO A 26 -24.61 8.88 3.65
CA PRO A 26 -23.31 9.26 3.09
C PRO A 26 -22.33 8.10 3.09
N LEU A 27 -22.29 7.32 4.18
CA LEU A 27 -21.44 6.14 4.29
C LEU A 27 -21.77 5.12 3.19
N CYS A 28 -23.04 4.84 2.93
CA CYS A 28 -23.45 3.90 1.88
C CYS A 28 -23.08 4.41 0.47
N GLN A 29 -23.21 5.72 0.22
CA GLN A 29 -22.80 6.34 -1.03
C GLN A 29 -21.30 6.23 -1.29
N THR A 30 -20.46 6.47 -0.26
CA THR A 30 -19.00 6.35 -0.38
C THR A 30 -18.53 4.89 -0.46
N THR A 31 -19.16 4.00 0.30
CA THR A 31 -18.73 2.58 0.39
C THR A 31 -19.29 1.70 -0.72
N GLY A 32 -20.42 2.07 -1.33
CA GLY A 32 -21.22 1.21 -2.19
C GLY A 32 -22.09 0.21 -1.44
N GLY A 33 -22.24 0.37 -0.12
CA GLY A 33 -23.13 -0.45 0.71
C GLY A 33 -24.62 -0.17 0.46
N THR A 34 -25.48 -1.08 0.93
CA THR A 34 -26.95 -0.91 0.84
C THR A 34 -27.52 -0.46 2.18
N LEU A 35 -28.22 0.68 2.20
CA LEU A 35 -28.93 1.16 3.38
C LEU A 35 -30.35 0.58 3.45
N TRP A 36 -30.60 -0.28 4.43
CA TRP A 36 -31.88 -0.92 4.70
C TRP A 36 -32.68 -0.18 5.77
N VAL A 37 -33.94 0.12 5.45
CA VAL A 37 -34.88 0.85 6.32
C VAL A 37 -36.25 0.17 6.41
N PRO A 38 -37.05 0.40 7.47
CA PRO A 38 -38.43 -0.06 7.53
C PRO A 38 -39.32 0.65 6.49
N ASN A 39 -40.46 0.04 6.17
CA ASN A 39 -41.43 0.60 5.21
C ASN A 39 -41.94 2.01 5.58
N SER A 40 -41.94 2.36 6.87
CA SER A 40 -42.28 3.71 7.34
C SER A 40 -41.33 4.81 6.85
N LEU A 41 -40.12 4.44 6.40
CA LEU A 41 -39.10 5.35 5.88
C LEU A 41 -38.90 5.18 4.35
N SER A 42 -39.86 4.56 3.66
CA SER A 42 -39.78 4.29 2.21
C SER A 42 -39.74 5.53 1.33
N THR A 43 -40.03 6.71 1.87
CA THR A 43 -39.94 8.00 1.16
C THR A 43 -38.52 8.53 1.04
N LEU A 44 -37.55 7.98 1.79
CA LEU A 44 -36.15 8.37 1.65
C LEU A 44 -35.59 7.88 0.31
N GLU A 45 -34.79 8.70 -0.36
CA GLU A 45 -34.13 8.32 -1.60
C GLU A 45 -32.94 7.40 -1.33
N GLN A 46 -32.61 6.53 -2.30
CA GLN A 46 -31.40 5.68 -2.27
C GLN A 46 -31.33 4.71 -1.07
N VAL A 47 -32.48 4.26 -0.58
CA VAL A 47 -32.59 3.22 0.46
C VAL A 47 -33.28 1.97 -0.09
N ALA A 48 -33.00 0.83 0.52
CA ALA A 48 -33.72 -0.41 0.33
C ALA A 48 -34.69 -0.64 1.49
N VAL A 49 -35.90 -1.11 1.20
CA VAL A 49 -36.93 -1.37 2.21
C VAL A 49 -36.99 -2.86 2.51
N TYR A 50 -36.81 -3.24 3.77
CA TYR A 50 -37.00 -4.63 4.18
C TYR A 50 -38.46 -4.93 4.49
N LYS A 51 -38.86 -6.20 4.29
CA LYS A 51 -40.21 -6.70 4.57
C LYS A 51 -40.21 -7.53 5.85
N GLY A 52 -41.30 -7.47 6.60
CA GLY A 52 -41.46 -8.25 7.83
C GLY A 52 -40.66 -7.68 9.00
N SER A 53 -40.24 -8.55 9.92
CA SER A 53 -39.48 -8.14 11.10
C SER A 53 -38.02 -7.85 10.75
N LEU A 54 -37.40 -6.91 11.46
CA LEU A 54 -35.96 -6.62 11.29
C LEU A 54 -35.11 -7.85 11.64
N LYS A 55 -35.52 -8.66 12.61
CA LYS A 55 -34.84 -9.90 13.02
C LYS A 55 -34.72 -10.87 11.84
N ASP A 56 -35.83 -11.14 11.15
CA ASP A 56 -35.86 -12.09 10.03
C ASP A 56 -35.04 -11.55 8.84
N HIS A 57 -35.09 -10.24 8.63
CA HIS A 57 -34.29 -9.61 7.59
C HIS A 57 -32.78 -9.73 7.88
N ILE A 58 -32.32 -9.43 9.10
CA ILE A 58 -30.91 -9.60 9.48
C ILE A 58 -30.47 -11.05 9.29
N ALA A 59 -31.29 -12.02 9.68
CA ALA A 59 -31.00 -13.44 9.47
C ALA A 59 -30.81 -13.79 7.99
N SER A 60 -31.57 -13.16 7.09
CA SER A 60 -31.40 -13.34 5.63
C SER A 60 -30.12 -12.72 5.07
N LEU A 61 -29.64 -11.63 5.68
CA LEU A 61 -28.41 -10.95 5.26
C LEU A 61 -27.16 -11.69 5.78
N TRP A 62 -27.22 -12.25 6.99
CA TRP A 62 -26.10 -12.82 7.74
C TRP A 62 -25.16 -13.74 6.93
N PRO A 63 -25.63 -14.77 6.21
CA PRO A 63 -24.73 -15.69 5.51
C PRO A 63 -24.09 -15.10 4.24
N ASN A 64 -24.61 -13.98 3.74
CA ASN A 64 -24.25 -13.42 2.42
C ASN A 64 -23.54 -12.07 2.50
N HIS A 65 -23.34 -11.53 3.70
CA HIS A 65 -22.71 -10.23 3.91
C HIS A 65 -21.42 -10.38 4.68
N ARG A 66 -20.44 -9.52 4.36
CA ARG A 66 -19.16 -9.44 5.07
C ARG A 66 -19.24 -8.48 6.24
N ALA A 67 -20.11 -7.48 6.17
CA ALA A 67 -20.25 -6.46 7.19
C ALA A 67 -21.71 -5.99 7.34
N LEU A 68 -22.11 -5.76 8.59
CA LEU A 68 -23.36 -5.12 8.96
C LEU A 68 -23.08 -3.90 9.85
N VAL A 69 -23.60 -2.74 9.44
CA VAL A 69 -23.47 -1.46 10.16
C VAL A 69 -24.86 -1.04 10.64
N PHE A 70 -25.04 -0.88 11.95
CA PHE A 70 -26.34 -0.56 12.53
C PHE A 70 -26.33 0.86 13.12
N CYS A 71 -27.30 1.71 12.76
CA CYS A 71 -27.61 2.92 13.53
C CYS A 71 -28.79 2.64 14.47
N LEU A 72 -28.49 1.88 15.53
CA LEU A 72 -29.42 1.45 16.57
C LEU A 72 -28.70 1.40 17.91
N ALA A 73 -29.42 1.38 19.02
CA ALA A 73 -28.81 1.14 20.33
C ALA A 73 -28.08 -0.21 20.35
N ALA A 74 -26.84 -0.25 20.84
CA ALA A 74 -26.01 -1.46 20.85
C ALA A 74 -26.72 -2.67 21.50
N GLY A 75 -27.43 -2.47 22.62
CA GLY A 75 -28.19 -3.53 23.28
C GLY A 75 -29.33 -4.12 22.43
N ALA A 76 -29.91 -3.34 21.50
CA ALA A 76 -30.89 -3.85 20.55
C ALA A 76 -30.21 -4.73 19.49
N VAL A 77 -29.06 -4.27 18.96
CA VAL A 77 -28.27 -5.02 17.97
C VAL A 77 -27.81 -6.35 18.56
N VAL A 78 -27.29 -6.37 19.79
CA VAL A 78 -26.89 -7.61 20.49
C VAL A 78 -28.03 -8.63 20.53
N ARG A 79 -29.25 -8.22 20.88
CA ARG A 79 -30.42 -9.12 20.92
C ARG A 79 -30.82 -9.64 19.54
N LEU A 80 -30.65 -8.84 18.49
CA LEU A 80 -30.96 -9.22 17.12
C LEU A 80 -29.97 -10.26 16.58
N ILE A 81 -28.69 -10.10 16.87
CA ILE A 81 -27.63 -10.95 16.33
C ILE A 81 -27.32 -12.17 17.18
N ALA A 82 -27.60 -12.15 18.50
CA ALA A 82 -27.26 -13.25 19.41
C ALA A 82 -27.69 -14.65 18.92
N PRO A 83 -28.88 -14.84 18.31
CA PRO A 83 -29.27 -16.16 17.77
C PRO A 83 -28.51 -16.59 16.51
N LEU A 84 -27.74 -15.70 15.89
CA LEU A 84 -27.04 -15.91 14.62
C LEU A 84 -25.53 -16.11 14.79
N LEU A 85 -24.98 -15.77 15.96
CA LEU A 85 -23.56 -15.89 16.26
C LEU A 85 -23.13 -17.36 16.25
N THR A 86 -22.05 -17.66 15.55
CA THR A 86 -21.51 -19.02 15.42
C THR A 86 -20.03 -19.06 15.79
N ASP A 87 -19.20 -18.34 15.04
CA ASP A 87 -17.77 -18.28 15.25
C ASP A 87 -17.21 -16.92 14.79
N LYS A 88 -16.34 -16.33 15.64
CA LYS A 88 -15.73 -15.01 15.42
C LYS A 88 -14.90 -14.87 14.14
N SER A 89 -14.52 -15.99 13.50
CA SER A 89 -13.76 -16.02 12.25
C SER A 89 -14.64 -16.10 11.00
N SER A 90 -15.87 -16.58 11.11
CA SER A 90 -16.82 -16.70 9.99
C SER A 90 -17.98 -15.70 10.06
N ASP A 91 -18.34 -15.26 11.27
CA ASP A 91 -19.41 -14.28 11.45
C ASP A 91 -19.02 -12.91 10.86
N PRO A 92 -19.96 -12.19 10.23
CA PRO A 92 -19.70 -10.89 9.63
C PRO A 92 -19.18 -9.86 10.64
N ALA A 93 -18.46 -8.86 10.16
CA ALA A 93 -18.15 -7.69 10.97
C ALA A 93 -19.44 -6.97 11.39
N VAL A 94 -19.64 -6.78 12.68
CA VAL A 94 -20.79 -6.01 13.19
C VAL A 94 -20.30 -4.72 13.84
N VAL A 95 -20.76 -3.60 13.31
CA VAL A 95 -20.44 -2.25 13.78
C VAL A 95 -21.73 -1.51 14.14
N VAL A 96 -21.71 -0.75 15.23
CA VAL A 96 -22.82 0.10 15.67
C VAL A 96 -22.41 1.56 15.60
N VAL A 97 -23.20 2.39 14.95
CA VAL A 97 -23.13 3.84 15.02
C VAL A 97 -24.25 4.32 15.94
N ASP A 98 -23.95 5.15 16.93
CA ASP A 98 -24.99 5.67 17.81
C ASP A 98 -25.93 6.65 17.06
N GLN A 99 -27.08 6.98 17.65
CA GLN A 99 -28.09 7.84 17.01
C GLN A 99 -27.60 9.28 16.79
N GLY A 100 -26.60 9.74 17.53
CA GLY A 100 -25.98 11.05 17.34
C GLY A 100 -24.81 11.03 16.35
N GLY A 101 -24.35 9.86 15.90
CA GLY A 101 -23.18 9.73 15.02
C GLY A 101 -21.85 10.12 15.69
N GLY A 102 -21.81 10.22 17.02
CA GLY A 102 -20.60 10.58 17.77
C GLY A 102 -19.68 9.39 18.03
N PHE A 103 -20.21 8.17 18.04
CA PHE A 103 -19.51 6.95 18.38
C PHE A 103 -19.75 5.85 17.36
N VAL A 104 -18.67 5.17 16.99
CA VAL A 104 -18.70 3.97 16.14
C VAL A 104 -18.09 2.84 16.93
N ILE A 105 -18.84 1.77 17.15
CA ILE A 105 -18.55 0.73 18.13
C ILE A 105 -18.33 -0.59 17.40
N SER A 106 -17.16 -1.20 17.59
CA SER A 106 -16.91 -2.58 17.15
C SER A 106 -17.65 -3.54 18.07
N LEU A 107 -18.70 -4.20 17.56
CA LEU A 107 -19.59 -5.01 18.38
C LEU A 107 -19.26 -6.50 18.32
N CYS A 108 -18.95 -7.03 17.14
CA CYS A 108 -18.67 -8.45 16.95
C CYS A 108 -17.66 -8.69 15.82
N SER A 109 -16.87 -9.75 15.94
CA SER A 109 -15.84 -10.17 14.97
C SER A 109 -14.75 -9.10 14.72
N GLY A 110 -14.21 -8.54 15.81
CA GLY A 110 -13.23 -7.45 15.81
C GLY A 110 -12.00 -7.66 14.93
N HIS A 111 -11.24 -8.75 15.17
CA HIS A 111 -9.99 -9.03 14.46
C HIS A 111 -10.23 -9.65 13.08
N GLN A 112 -10.63 -10.93 13.04
CA GLN A 112 -10.71 -11.70 11.78
C GLN A 112 -11.87 -11.30 10.88
N GLY A 113 -13.05 -11.06 11.45
CA GLY A 113 -14.17 -10.48 10.70
C GLY A 113 -13.92 -9.03 10.29
N GLY A 114 -12.97 -8.34 10.93
CA GLY A 114 -12.52 -7.00 10.57
C GLY A 114 -13.37 -5.87 11.13
N ALA A 115 -14.22 -6.12 12.14
CA ALA A 115 -15.07 -5.07 12.71
C ALA A 115 -14.27 -3.95 13.38
N ASP A 116 -13.09 -4.21 13.94
CA ASP A 116 -12.24 -3.15 14.51
C ASP A 116 -11.70 -2.24 13.43
N GLN A 117 -11.27 -2.83 12.31
CA GLN A 117 -10.81 -2.07 11.16
C GLN A 117 -11.97 -1.27 10.56
N LEU A 118 -13.13 -1.89 10.35
CA LEU A 118 -14.31 -1.23 9.82
C LEU A 118 -14.77 -0.09 10.72
N THR A 119 -14.74 -0.28 12.03
CA THR A 119 -15.06 0.75 13.03
C THR A 119 -14.18 1.98 12.88
N ARG A 120 -12.85 1.80 12.74
CA ARG A 120 -11.93 2.92 12.52
C ARG A 120 -12.18 3.62 11.19
N LEU A 121 -12.47 2.88 10.12
CA LEU A 121 -12.74 3.46 8.80
C LEU A 121 -14.05 4.26 8.79
N ILE A 122 -15.13 3.72 9.39
CA ILE A 122 -16.41 4.42 9.51
C ILE A 122 -16.25 5.65 10.42
N ALA A 123 -15.54 5.53 11.54
CA ALA A 123 -15.27 6.66 12.42
C ALA A 123 -14.50 7.78 11.72
N ALA A 124 -13.48 7.45 10.92
CA ALA A 124 -12.74 8.42 10.13
C ALA A 124 -13.61 9.12 9.07
N GLU A 125 -14.54 8.40 8.44
CA GLU A 125 -15.46 8.94 7.44
C GLU A 125 -16.55 9.84 8.05
N LEU A 126 -17.08 9.45 9.21
CA LEU A 126 -18.14 10.17 9.92
C LEU A 126 -17.62 11.23 10.90
N ASP A 127 -16.30 11.38 11.03
CA ASP A 127 -15.63 12.20 12.05
C ASP A 127 -16.10 11.87 13.49
N SER A 128 -16.29 10.58 13.74
CA SER A 128 -16.75 10.03 15.01
C SER A 128 -15.60 9.45 15.84
N THR A 129 -15.87 9.16 17.11
CA THR A 129 -14.93 8.43 17.98
C THR A 129 -15.07 6.91 17.80
N PRO A 130 -14.01 6.18 17.41
CA PRO A 130 -14.04 4.73 17.36
C PRO A 130 -13.93 4.13 18.77
N ILE A 131 -14.85 3.23 19.11
CA ILE A 131 -14.90 2.50 20.38
C ILE A 131 -14.51 1.04 20.11
N LEU A 132 -13.30 0.69 20.55
CA LEU A 132 -12.73 -0.65 20.46
C LEU A 132 -12.40 -1.12 21.87
N THR A 133 -12.94 -2.28 22.26
CA THR A 133 -12.84 -2.77 23.65
C THR A 133 -12.04 -4.07 23.78
N GLY A 134 -11.43 -4.54 22.69
CA GLY A 134 -10.62 -5.76 22.69
C GLY A 134 -9.25 -5.52 23.34
N ALA A 135 -8.77 -6.49 24.14
CA ALA A 135 -7.50 -6.37 24.86
C ALA A 135 -6.28 -6.04 23.97
N ALA A 136 -6.28 -6.50 22.71
CA ALA A 136 -5.20 -6.16 21.77
C ALA A 136 -5.19 -4.67 21.40
N ALA A 137 -6.36 -4.02 21.32
CA ALA A 137 -6.48 -2.61 21.03
C ALA A 137 -5.89 -1.75 22.17
N ASP A 138 -6.18 -2.11 23.42
CA ASP A 138 -5.64 -1.42 24.61
C ASP A 138 -4.12 -1.61 24.75
N LEU A 139 -3.62 -2.79 24.39
CA LEU A 139 -2.19 -3.08 24.41
C LEU A 139 -1.44 -2.45 23.23
N GLY A 140 -2.11 -1.87 22.24
CA GLY A 140 -1.41 -1.33 21.06
C GLY A 140 -0.54 -2.36 20.33
N LEU A 141 -0.84 -3.65 20.48
CA LEU A 141 -0.12 -4.76 19.84
C LEU A 141 -0.91 -5.26 18.62
N PRO A 142 -0.23 -5.77 17.58
CA PRO A 142 -0.94 -6.43 16.49
C PRO A 142 -1.71 -7.65 17.01
N GLY A 143 -2.94 -7.84 16.51
CA GLY A 143 -3.66 -9.10 16.70
C GLY A 143 -2.87 -10.23 16.06
N ILE A 144 -2.42 -11.20 16.86
CA ILE A 144 -1.56 -12.30 16.39
C ILE A 144 -2.20 -13.14 15.27
N ASP A 145 -3.54 -13.18 15.27
CA ASP A 145 -4.40 -13.94 14.37
C ASP A 145 -4.69 -13.21 13.05
N VAL A 146 -4.25 -11.96 12.93
CA VAL A 146 -4.31 -11.13 11.72
C VAL A 146 -2.92 -10.58 11.32
N LEU A 147 -1.88 -10.82 12.11
CA LEU A 147 -0.52 -10.33 11.93
C LEU A 147 0.04 -10.59 10.52
N GLY A 148 -0.22 -11.77 9.97
CA GLY A 148 0.30 -12.19 8.67
C GLY A 148 -0.46 -11.66 7.46
N ILE A 149 -1.64 -11.06 7.64
CA ILE A 149 -2.52 -10.65 6.53
C ILE A 149 -1.87 -9.61 5.60
N PRO A 150 -1.21 -8.53 6.09
CA PRO A 150 -0.55 -7.56 5.22
C PRO A 150 0.50 -8.19 4.30
N PHE A 151 1.18 -9.22 4.79
CA PHE A 151 2.21 -9.94 4.05
C PHE A 151 1.64 -11.09 3.19
N GLY A 152 0.33 -11.36 3.26
CA GLY A 152 -0.30 -12.47 2.56
C GLY A 152 0.10 -13.85 3.09
N TRP A 153 0.49 -13.93 4.36
CA TRP A 153 0.75 -15.20 5.01
C TRP A 153 -0.55 -15.99 5.12
N TYR A 154 -0.42 -17.31 5.01
CA TYR A 154 -1.54 -18.20 5.25
C TYR A 154 -1.60 -18.58 6.73
N ARG A 155 -2.77 -18.47 7.33
CA ARG A 155 -2.98 -18.82 8.74
C ARG A 155 -3.06 -20.34 8.89
N GLY A 156 -2.15 -20.90 9.66
CA GLY A 156 -2.10 -22.32 9.97
C GLY A 156 -2.94 -22.74 11.18
N GLU A 157 -2.67 -23.95 11.63
CA GLU A 157 -3.31 -24.55 12.80
C GLU A 157 -2.75 -23.97 14.11
N GLY A 158 -3.44 -24.29 15.21
CA GLY A 158 -3.00 -23.98 16.57
C GLY A 158 -4.06 -23.31 17.43
N ASP A 159 -3.72 -23.10 18.69
CA ASP A 159 -4.63 -22.49 19.67
C ASP A 159 -4.48 -20.96 19.71
N TRP A 160 -5.01 -20.32 18.67
CA TRP A 160 -5.00 -18.87 18.53
C TRP A 160 -5.66 -18.13 19.70
N THR A 161 -6.65 -18.73 20.34
CA THR A 161 -7.35 -18.13 21.46
C THR A 161 -6.48 -18.12 22.71
N ARG A 162 -5.84 -19.24 23.08
CA ARG A 162 -4.92 -19.28 24.23
C ARG A 162 -3.67 -18.43 23.99
N VAL A 163 -3.09 -18.44 22.78
CA VAL A 163 -1.93 -17.56 22.48
C VAL A 163 -2.33 -16.08 22.60
N SER A 164 -3.52 -15.69 22.09
CA SER A 164 -4.01 -14.31 22.24
C SER A 164 -4.23 -13.94 23.71
N ALA A 165 -4.71 -14.88 24.53
CA ALA A 165 -4.91 -14.65 25.96
C ALA A 165 -3.58 -14.48 26.71
N VAL A 166 -2.52 -15.21 26.32
CA VAL A 166 -1.16 -15.04 26.86
C VAL A 166 -0.62 -13.63 26.53
N VAL A 167 -0.75 -13.19 25.27
CA VAL A 167 -0.39 -11.82 24.86
C VAL A 167 -1.17 -10.78 25.66
N ALA A 168 -2.48 -11.01 25.86
CA ALA A 168 -3.35 -10.10 26.60
C ALA A 168 -2.94 -9.95 28.08
N ARG A 169 -2.32 -10.99 28.67
CA ARG A 169 -1.76 -10.95 30.03
C ARG A 169 -0.36 -10.35 30.10
N GLY A 170 0.24 -9.98 28.97
CA GLY A 170 1.63 -9.49 28.92
C GLY A 170 2.67 -10.58 29.24
N GLU A 171 2.27 -11.85 29.18
CA GLU A 171 3.16 -12.98 29.43
C GLU A 171 4.03 -13.27 28.20
N ILE A 172 5.23 -13.82 28.43
CA ILE A 172 6.22 -14.04 27.37
C ILE A 172 5.69 -15.01 26.30
N VAL A 173 5.72 -14.56 25.06
CA VAL A 173 5.39 -15.35 23.87
C VAL A 173 6.63 -15.52 23.01
N GLN A 174 7.05 -16.77 22.81
CA GLN A 174 8.18 -17.07 21.94
C GLN A 174 7.76 -16.97 20.47
N VAL A 175 8.52 -16.26 19.65
CA VAL A 175 8.32 -16.14 18.21
C VAL A 175 9.52 -16.76 17.50
N ILE A 176 9.27 -17.82 16.73
CA ILE A 176 10.27 -18.48 15.91
C ILE A 176 9.93 -18.21 14.46
N GLN A 177 10.74 -17.39 13.81
CA GLN A 177 10.53 -16.93 12.45
C GLN A 177 11.76 -17.26 11.60
N ASP A 178 11.59 -18.21 10.67
CA ASP A 178 12.64 -18.61 9.69
C ASP A 178 12.32 -18.15 8.27
N ALA A 179 11.10 -17.64 8.04
CA ALA A 179 10.62 -17.18 6.76
C ALA A 179 9.76 -15.93 6.90
N GLY A 180 9.59 -15.24 5.78
CA GLY A 180 8.72 -14.08 5.65
C GLY A 180 9.23 -12.78 6.29
N SER A 181 8.50 -11.69 6.08
CA SER A 181 8.89 -10.36 6.52
C SER A 181 9.01 -10.19 8.04
N THR A 182 10.08 -9.54 8.47
CA THR A 182 10.28 -9.09 9.86
C THR A 182 9.87 -7.63 10.07
N LEU A 183 9.30 -6.95 9.07
CA LEU A 183 8.95 -5.52 9.16
C LEU A 183 7.99 -5.21 10.32
N TRP A 184 7.14 -6.16 10.70
CA TRP A 184 6.24 -5.99 11.83
C TRP A 184 6.97 -5.93 13.19
N GLN A 185 8.15 -6.58 13.30
CA GLN A 185 8.93 -6.64 14.53
C GLN A 185 9.53 -5.28 14.88
N ALA A 186 9.99 -4.53 13.87
CA ALA A 186 10.66 -3.24 14.04
C ALA A 186 9.76 -2.12 14.59
N HIS A 187 8.44 -2.34 14.63
CA HIS A 187 7.44 -1.34 15.02
C HIS A 187 6.61 -1.78 16.22
N LEU A 188 7.06 -2.81 16.93
CA LEU A 188 6.46 -3.18 18.21
C LEU A 188 6.81 -2.12 19.25
N ARG A 189 5.85 -1.84 20.15
CA ARG A 189 6.07 -0.95 21.28
C ARG A 189 7.12 -1.52 22.24
N ASP A 190 7.80 -0.63 22.96
CA ASP A 190 8.67 -1.03 24.05
C ASP A 190 7.91 -1.85 25.10
N GLY A 191 8.57 -2.88 25.66
CA GLY A 191 7.97 -3.78 26.65
C GLY A 191 6.94 -4.76 26.08
N HIS A 192 6.96 -5.04 24.78
CA HIS A 192 6.12 -6.08 24.19
C HIS A 192 6.45 -7.49 24.74
N PRO A 193 5.48 -8.43 24.78
CA PRO A 193 5.69 -9.78 25.32
C PRO A 193 6.45 -10.73 24.39
N PHE A 194 6.77 -10.33 23.15
CA PHE A 194 7.40 -11.20 22.17
C PHE A 194 8.89 -11.39 22.44
N TYR A 195 9.32 -12.65 22.50
CA TYR A 195 10.72 -13.06 22.55
C TYR A 195 11.10 -13.75 21.23
N PHE A 196 12.08 -13.23 20.51
CA PHE A 196 12.45 -13.73 19.17
C PHE A 196 13.58 -14.75 19.24
N GLY A 197 13.35 -15.93 18.66
CA GLY A 197 14.33 -17.01 18.58
C GLY A 197 14.28 -18.02 19.73
N PHE A 198 15.35 -18.80 19.89
CA PHE A 198 15.48 -19.79 20.95
C PHE A 198 16.33 -19.23 22.10
N PRO A 199 15.93 -19.45 23.38
CA PRO A 199 16.69 -19.03 24.56
C PRO A 199 18.16 -19.45 24.55
N GLU A 200 18.46 -20.60 23.97
CA GLU A 200 19.82 -21.18 23.90
C GLU A 200 20.78 -20.38 22.98
N ASN A 201 20.26 -19.48 22.14
CA ASN A 201 21.05 -18.68 21.19
C ASN A 201 21.31 -17.22 21.66
N SER A 202 20.89 -16.82 22.86
CA SER A 202 21.20 -15.47 23.36
C SER A 202 22.64 -15.41 23.87
N ALA A 203 23.50 -14.67 23.17
CA ALA A 203 24.91 -14.43 23.53
C ALA A 203 25.11 -13.55 24.79
N THR A 204 24.07 -13.35 25.59
CA THR A 204 24.10 -12.54 26.82
C THR A 204 24.17 -13.48 28.03
N ASN A 205 25.28 -13.40 28.77
CA ASN A 205 25.61 -14.18 29.98
C ASN A 205 24.73 -13.86 31.21
N GLU A 206 23.47 -13.48 31.01
CA GLU A 206 22.48 -13.32 32.09
C GLU A 206 21.32 -14.26 31.83
N SER A 207 21.52 -15.53 32.20
CA SER A 207 20.51 -16.59 32.13
C SER A 207 19.47 -16.39 33.25
N GLU A 208 18.59 -15.40 33.10
CA GLU A 208 17.22 -15.61 33.57
C GLU A 208 16.59 -16.67 32.66
N SER A 209 16.17 -17.80 33.23
CA SER A 209 15.48 -18.86 32.51
C SER A 209 14.17 -18.31 31.92
N ILE A 210 14.20 -17.80 30.69
CA ILE A 210 13.01 -17.33 29.98
C ILE A 210 12.09 -18.54 29.73
N SER A 211 10.97 -18.59 30.47
CA SER A 211 9.94 -19.63 30.33
C SER A 211 8.77 -19.08 29.51
N PRO A 212 8.70 -19.35 28.20
CA PRO A 212 7.60 -18.86 27.38
C PRO A 212 6.28 -19.52 27.80
N LYS A 213 5.19 -18.76 27.75
CA LYS A 213 3.82 -19.21 28.04
C LYS A 213 3.00 -19.49 26.78
N ALA A 214 3.52 -19.13 25.60
CA ALA A 214 2.99 -19.52 24.30
C ALA A 214 4.09 -19.45 23.23
N ARG A 215 3.80 -20.00 22.04
CA ARG A 215 4.69 -19.99 20.89
C ARG A 215 3.99 -19.64 19.58
N ILE A 216 4.65 -18.83 18.76
CA ILE A 216 4.25 -18.49 17.40
C ILE A 216 5.34 -18.96 16.44
N TRP A 217 4.97 -19.79 15.48
CA TRP A 217 5.83 -20.20 14.37
C TRP A 217 5.49 -19.40 13.12
N ILE A 218 6.51 -18.88 12.45
CA ILE A 218 6.38 -18.21 11.15
C ILE A 218 7.39 -18.89 10.23
N SER A 219 6.92 -19.91 9.50
CA SER A 219 7.80 -20.81 8.73
C SER A 219 7.15 -21.34 7.47
N ALA A 220 7.96 -21.64 6.46
CA ALA A 220 7.54 -22.35 5.26
C ALA A 220 7.39 -23.88 5.48
N THR A 221 7.93 -24.40 6.58
CA THR A 221 7.86 -25.82 6.95
C THR A 221 6.70 -26.10 7.88
N HIS A 222 6.12 -27.29 7.83
CA HIS A 222 5.11 -27.67 8.81
C HIS A 222 5.77 -27.99 10.15
N GLN A 223 5.34 -27.34 11.22
CA GLN A 223 5.89 -27.55 12.56
C GLN A 223 4.95 -28.47 13.33
N PRO A 224 5.37 -29.72 13.65
CA PRO A 224 4.52 -30.62 14.40
C PRO A 224 4.30 -30.07 15.80
N PHE A 225 3.05 -29.87 16.20
CA PHE A 225 2.72 -29.57 17.58
C PHE A 225 2.77 -30.86 18.38
N SER A 226 3.69 -30.94 19.34
CA SER A 226 3.81 -32.10 20.22
C SER A 226 2.50 -32.33 20.96
N SER A 227 1.86 -33.48 20.73
CA SER A 227 0.53 -33.86 21.25
C SER A 227 0.44 -34.02 22.78
N GLY A 228 1.49 -33.63 23.53
CA GLY A 228 1.55 -33.67 24.99
C GLY A 228 2.12 -32.39 25.65
N SER A 229 2.37 -31.33 24.89
CA SER A 229 2.78 -30.04 25.46
C SER A 229 1.54 -29.18 25.75
N ASP A 230 1.39 -28.70 26.99
CA ASP A 230 0.34 -27.73 27.34
C ASP A 230 0.70 -26.30 26.91
N LEU A 231 1.85 -26.09 26.25
CA LEU A 231 2.23 -24.80 25.71
C LEU A 231 1.34 -24.48 24.48
N PRO A 232 0.53 -23.40 24.51
CA PRO A 232 -0.25 -22.97 23.36
C PRO A 232 0.65 -22.56 22.20
N ASN A 233 0.41 -23.14 21.02
CA ASN A 233 1.21 -22.89 19.82
C ASN A 233 0.31 -22.52 18.65
N VAL A 234 0.79 -21.64 17.78
CA VAL A 234 0.16 -21.30 16.50
C VAL A 234 1.19 -21.18 15.39
N GLN A 235 0.73 -21.31 14.14
CA GLN A 235 1.61 -21.22 12.98
C GLN A 235 1.07 -20.32 11.88
N TRP A 236 1.94 -19.45 11.34
CA TRP A 236 1.79 -18.74 10.09
C TRP A 236 2.69 -19.35 9.01
N TYR A 237 2.20 -19.36 7.77
CA TYR A 237 2.95 -19.81 6.59
C TYR A 237 3.19 -18.63 5.63
N PRO A 238 4.39 -18.01 5.64
CA PRO A 238 4.78 -17.06 4.63
C PRO A 238 4.78 -17.69 3.24
N ARG A 239 4.18 -16.99 2.27
CA ARG A 239 4.08 -17.48 0.89
C ARG A 239 5.37 -17.21 0.12
N VAL A 240 6.41 -17.98 0.41
CA VAL A 240 7.77 -17.80 -0.11
C VAL A 240 8.21 -18.91 -1.07
N LEU A 241 7.48 -20.01 -1.18
CA LEU A 241 7.91 -21.17 -1.98
C LEU A 241 7.52 -21.03 -3.45
N TRP A 242 8.52 -20.99 -4.34
CA TRP A 242 8.32 -21.03 -5.78
C TRP A 242 8.58 -22.44 -6.33
N LEU A 243 7.56 -23.00 -6.95
CA LEU A 243 7.59 -24.34 -7.53
C LEU A 243 8.02 -24.26 -8.99
N GLY A 244 9.19 -24.79 -9.30
CA GLY A 244 9.59 -24.98 -10.68
C GLY A 244 9.09 -26.31 -11.22
N ILE A 245 8.32 -26.26 -12.32
CA ILE A 245 7.66 -27.45 -12.88
C ILE A 245 8.12 -27.70 -14.31
N GLY A 246 8.59 -28.91 -14.58
CA GLY A 246 8.82 -29.44 -15.93
C GLY A 246 8.01 -30.71 -16.16
N CYS A 247 7.31 -30.81 -17.29
CA CYS A 247 6.50 -31.97 -17.64
C CYS A 247 6.29 -32.09 -19.16
N GLU A 248 5.84 -33.26 -19.62
CA GLU A 248 5.43 -33.49 -21.02
C GLU A 248 4.12 -32.75 -21.36
N ARG A 249 3.79 -32.60 -22.65
CA ARG A 249 2.53 -31.93 -23.03
C ARG A 249 1.34 -32.83 -22.75
N GLY A 250 0.26 -32.26 -22.23
CA GLY A 250 -0.96 -32.99 -21.89
C GLY A 250 -0.89 -33.68 -20.52
N THR A 251 0.13 -33.38 -19.71
CA THR A 251 0.19 -33.84 -18.32
C THR A 251 -1.02 -33.32 -17.53
N SER A 252 -1.70 -34.22 -16.82
CA SER A 252 -2.91 -33.86 -16.07
C SER A 252 -2.61 -32.99 -14.84
N LYS A 253 -3.61 -32.21 -14.43
CA LYS A 253 -3.59 -31.46 -13.17
C LYS A 253 -3.34 -32.38 -11.97
N GLN A 254 -3.95 -33.57 -11.96
CA GLN A 254 -3.88 -34.53 -10.86
C GLN A 254 -2.45 -35.06 -10.67
N LEU A 255 -1.72 -35.34 -11.76
CA LEU A 255 -0.34 -35.80 -11.66
C LEU A 255 0.58 -34.67 -11.16
N ILE A 256 0.35 -33.43 -11.58
CA ILE A 256 1.11 -32.26 -11.11
C ILE A 256 0.86 -32.04 -9.62
N GLU A 257 -0.40 -32.03 -9.18
CA GLU A 257 -0.78 -31.85 -7.78
C GLU A 257 -0.21 -32.96 -6.89
N MET A 258 -0.26 -34.22 -7.34
CA MET A 258 0.37 -35.33 -6.64
C MET A 258 1.89 -35.14 -6.51
N ALA A 259 2.56 -34.67 -7.57
CA ALA A 259 4.00 -34.44 -7.53
C ALA A 259 4.39 -33.31 -6.58
N ILE A 260 3.59 -32.24 -6.51
CA ILE A 260 3.78 -31.14 -5.57
C ILE A 260 3.63 -31.65 -4.14
N ARG A 261 2.50 -32.32 -3.84
CA ARG A 261 2.24 -32.86 -2.49
C ARG A 261 3.34 -33.79 -2.01
N GLN A 262 3.74 -34.77 -2.83
CA GLN A 262 4.82 -35.72 -2.49
C GLN A 262 6.16 -35.02 -2.27
N THR A 263 6.46 -33.97 -3.05
CA THR A 263 7.69 -33.20 -2.89
C THR A 263 7.63 -32.38 -1.60
N CYS A 264 6.52 -31.70 -1.32
CA CYS A 264 6.32 -30.96 -0.08
C CYS A 264 6.44 -31.86 1.15
N GLU A 265 5.74 -32.99 1.18
CA GLU A 265 5.82 -34.00 2.26
C GLU A 265 7.25 -34.50 2.49
N ARG A 266 7.97 -34.85 1.41
CA ARG A 266 9.36 -35.34 1.49
C ARG A 266 10.32 -34.35 2.13
N TYR A 267 10.12 -33.05 1.90
CA TYR A 267 10.99 -31.99 2.40
C TYR A 267 10.41 -31.23 3.60
N GLY A 268 9.29 -31.70 4.17
CA GLY A 268 8.63 -31.05 5.32
C GLY A 268 8.08 -29.66 5.03
N LEU A 269 7.85 -29.33 3.75
CA LEU A 269 7.38 -28.02 3.30
C LEU A 269 5.84 -27.99 3.30
N SER A 270 5.27 -26.86 3.67
CA SER A 270 3.82 -26.66 3.65
C SER A 270 3.34 -26.15 2.29
N GLU A 271 2.30 -26.77 1.73
CA GLU A 271 1.66 -26.25 0.51
C GLU A 271 1.06 -24.84 0.72
N ASN A 272 0.72 -24.48 1.97
CA ASN A 272 0.22 -23.14 2.30
C ASN A 272 1.30 -22.05 2.17
N ALA A 273 2.58 -22.42 2.13
CA ALA A 273 3.70 -21.52 1.90
C ALA A 273 4.01 -21.29 0.41
N ILE A 274 3.21 -21.86 -0.52
CA ILE A 274 3.41 -21.71 -1.95
C ILE A 274 3.06 -20.28 -2.42
N ALA A 275 4.06 -19.62 -2.97
CA ALA A 275 3.97 -18.33 -3.63
C ALA A 275 3.40 -18.46 -5.04
N GLY A 276 3.84 -19.45 -5.80
CA GLY A 276 3.39 -19.68 -7.17
C GLY A 276 4.18 -20.75 -7.93
N ILE A 277 3.84 -20.91 -9.22
CA ILE A 277 4.47 -21.87 -10.13
C ILE A 277 5.33 -21.13 -11.16
N ALA A 278 6.48 -21.70 -11.48
CA ALA A 278 7.40 -21.26 -12.51
C ALA A 278 7.68 -22.38 -13.52
N THR A 279 7.76 -22.06 -14.81
CA THR A 279 8.11 -23.03 -15.86
C THR A 279 8.76 -22.33 -17.07
N ILE A 280 9.02 -23.08 -18.14
CA ILE A 280 9.53 -22.56 -19.41
C ILE A 280 8.40 -21.95 -20.27
N ASP A 281 8.66 -20.93 -21.07
CA ASP A 281 7.66 -20.26 -21.93
C ASP A 281 6.88 -21.21 -22.84
N ARG A 282 7.52 -22.29 -23.32
CA ARG A 282 6.84 -23.33 -24.12
C ARG A 282 5.68 -24.00 -23.38
N LYS A 283 5.63 -23.87 -22.05
CA LYS A 283 4.62 -24.46 -21.14
C LYS A 283 3.67 -23.43 -20.55
N ALA A 284 3.68 -22.19 -21.05
CA ALA A 284 2.74 -21.15 -20.65
C ALA A 284 1.27 -21.54 -20.85
N ASP A 285 0.99 -22.42 -21.81
CA ASP A 285 -0.34 -22.90 -22.19
C ASP A 285 -0.63 -24.34 -21.73
N GLU A 286 0.22 -24.94 -20.89
CA GLU A 286 0.01 -26.30 -20.41
C GLU A 286 -1.25 -26.39 -19.56
N VAL A 287 -2.25 -27.13 -20.04
CA VAL A 287 -3.60 -27.15 -19.46
C VAL A 287 -3.58 -27.55 -17.99
N GLY A 288 -2.81 -28.58 -17.62
CA GLY A 288 -2.71 -29.04 -16.24
C GLY A 288 -2.13 -27.99 -15.29
N ILE A 289 -1.09 -27.26 -15.72
CA ILE A 289 -0.47 -26.19 -14.93
C ILE A 289 -1.43 -25.00 -14.81
N VAL A 290 -2.02 -24.56 -15.92
CA VAL A 290 -2.92 -23.41 -15.96
C VAL A 290 -4.17 -23.66 -15.11
N GLN A 291 -4.77 -24.85 -15.19
CA GLN A 291 -5.91 -25.23 -14.36
C GLN A 291 -5.55 -25.19 -12.87
N LEU A 292 -4.41 -25.78 -12.48
CA LEU A 292 -3.96 -25.76 -11.09
C LEU A 292 -3.73 -24.33 -10.59
N CYS A 293 -3.05 -23.49 -11.37
CA CYS A 293 -2.82 -22.09 -11.02
C CYS A 293 -4.12 -21.30 -10.87
N GLN A 294 -5.11 -21.52 -11.75
CA GLN A 294 -6.40 -20.86 -11.67
C GLN A 294 -7.18 -21.27 -10.41
N GLU A 295 -7.22 -22.57 -10.12
CA GLU A 295 -7.92 -23.13 -8.96
C GLU A 295 -7.29 -22.71 -7.63
N ARG A 296 -5.96 -22.69 -7.55
CA ARG A 296 -5.21 -22.28 -6.35
C ARG A 296 -4.96 -20.78 -6.26
N HIS A 297 -5.37 -20.01 -7.28
CA HIS A 297 -5.05 -18.59 -7.43
C HIS A 297 -3.55 -18.30 -7.32
N TRP A 298 -2.73 -19.19 -7.88
CA TRP A 298 -1.29 -19.06 -7.90
C TRP A 298 -0.83 -18.34 -9.17
N PRO A 299 0.11 -17.38 -9.06
CA PRO A 299 0.73 -16.79 -10.24
C PRO A 299 1.55 -17.86 -10.99
N LEU A 300 1.44 -17.84 -12.31
CA LEU A 300 2.27 -18.62 -13.22
C LEU A 300 3.35 -17.70 -13.82
N ARG A 301 4.62 -17.97 -13.52
CA ARG A 301 5.76 -17.33 -14.17
C ARG A 301 6.33 -18.23 -15.24
N THR A 302 6.66 -17.67 -16.39
CA THR A 302 7.30 -18.42 -17.47
C THR A 302 8.58 -17.72 -17.88
N PHE A 303 9.56 -18.51 -18.31
CA PHE A 303 10.88 -18.00 -18.66
C PHE A 303 11.34 -18.55 -20.02
N PRO A 304 12.03 -17.72 -20.83
CA PRO A 304 12.71 -18.21 -22.01
C PRO A 304 13.79 -19.22 -21.65
N ALA A 305 14.05 -20.18 -22.55
CA ALA A 305 15.10 -21.18 -22.38
C ALA A 305 16.47 -20.55 -22.11
N GLU A 306 16.79 -19.44 -22.76
CA GLU A 306 18.04 -18.70 -22.58
C GLU A 306 18.22 -18.19 -21.15
N VAL A 307 17.16 -17.64 -20.55
CA VAL A 307 17.19 -17.17 -19.16
C VAL A 307 17.41 -18.35 -18.23
N LEU A 308 16.66 -19.45 -18.41
CA LEU A 308 16.80 -20.65 -17.59
C LEU A 308 18.20 -21.28 -17.72
N ARG A 309 18.79 -21.27 -18.92
CA ARG A 309 20.13 -21.81 -19.19
C ARG A 309 21.24 -21.04 -18.46
N SER A 310 21.04 -19.75 -18.19
CA SER A 310 22.01 -18.94 -17.43
C SER A 310 22.03 -19.26 -15.93
N VAL A 311 21.08 -20.06 -15.44
CA VAL A 311 21.00 -20.44 -14.03
C VAL A 311 21.80 -21.71 -13.78
N THR A 312 22.78 -21.62 -12.88
CA THR A 312 23.47 -22.81 -12.34
C THR A 312 22.49 -23.66 -11.53
N VAL A 313 22.39 -24.93 -11.87
CA VAL A 313 21.48 -25.90 -11.26
C VAL A 313 22.24 -27.14 -10.78
N PRO A 314 21.82 -27.79 -9.70
CA PRO A 314 22.54 -28.93 -9.16
C PRO A 314 22.39 -30.22 -9.98
N ASN A 315 21.30 -30.36 -10.77
CA ASN A 315 21.03 -31.58 -11.53
C ASN A 315 20.78 -31.29 -13.03
N PRO A 316 21.80 -30.83 -13.78
CA PRO A 316 21.68 -30.58 -15.21
C PRO A 316 21.40 -31.88 -15.99
N SER A 317 20.77 -31.77 -17.15
CA SER A 317 20.49 -32.89 -18.05
C SER A 317 20.75 -32.49 -19.50
N ASP A 318 21.66 -33.20 -20.16
CA ASP A 318 21.99 -32.97 -21.58
C ASP A 318 20.80 -33.26 -22.49
N VAL A 319 19.98 -34.24 -22.15
CA VAL A 319 18.74 -34.58 -22.89
C VAL A 319 17.76 -33.41 -22.83
N VAL A 320 17.54 -32.84 -21.64
CA VAL A 320 16.67 -31.66 -21.49
C VAL A 320 17.28 -30.44 -22.20
N ALA A 321 18.60 -30.26 -22.12
CA ALA A 321 19.30 -29.19 -22.81
C ALA A 321 19.12 -29.28 -24.34
N ALA A 322 19.24 -30.47 -24.92
CA ALA A 322 19.03 -30.70 -26.33
C ALA A 322 17.58 -30.45 -26.77
N GLU A 323 16.60 -30.86 -25.96
CA GLU A 323 15.17 -30.80 -26.30
C GLU A 323 14.58 -29.38 -26.14
N VAL A 324 14.87 -28.72 -25.01
CA VAL A 324 14.23 -27.45 -24.63
C VAL A 324 15.20 -26.29 -24.46
N GLY A 325 16.50 -26.50 -24.68
CA GLY A 325 17.51 -25.43 -24.68
C GLY A 325 17.96 -24.96 -23.29
N THR A 326 17.62 -25.70 -22.23
CA THR A 326 18.05 -25.44 -20.85
C THR A 326 18.40 -26.75 -20.14
N PRO A 327 19.46 -26.82 -19.31
CA PRO A 327 19.86 -28.05 -18.63
C PRO A 327 18.86 -28.54 -17.57
N SER A 328 17.99 -27.67 -17.05
CA SER A 328 16.94 -28.06 -16.10
C SER A 328 15.80 -27.04 -16.17
N VAL A 329 14.57 -27.50 -16.45
CA VAL A 329 13.40 -26.60 -16.42
C VAL A 329 12.99 -26.35 -14.97
N ALA A 330 12.77 -27.41 -14.18
CA ALA A 330 12.26 -27.29 -12.82
C ALA A 330 13.17 -26.45 -11.92
N GLU A 331 14.46 -26.78 -11.82
CA GLU A 331 15.35 -26.09 -10.87
C GLU A 331 15.62 -24.64 -11.27
N ALA A 332 15.93 -24.40 -12.56
CA ALA A 332 16.17 -23.06 -13.05
C ALA A 332 14.92 -22.19 -12.93
N ALA A 333 13.74 -22.73 -13.24
CA ALA A 333 12.49 -21.98 -13.13
C ALA A 333 12.12 -21.67 -11.67
N ALA A 334 12.33 -22.61 -10.74
CA ALA A 334 12.12 -22.38 -9.31
C ALA A 334 13.00 -21.20 -8.83
N LEU A 335 14.29 -21.23 -9.15
CA LEU A 335 15.24 -20.18 -8.76
C LEU A 335 14.93 -18.83 -9.42
N CYS A 336 14.57 -18.82 -10.71
CA CYS A 336 14.13 -17.61 -11.40
C CYS A 336 12.83 -17.04 -10.79
N GLY A 337 11.89 -17.93 -10.45
CA GLY A 337 10.65 -17.62 -9.75
C GLY A 337 10.92 -16.94 -8.41
N ALA A 338 11.78 -17.53 -7.58
CA ALA A 338 12.14 -16.99 -6.26
C ALA A 338 12.85 -15.63 -6.34
N ARG A 339 13.68 -15.38 -7.37
CA ARG A 339 14.39 -14.10 -7.53
C ARG A 339 13.52 -12.96 -8.06
N GLY A 340 12.33 -13.25 -8.59
CA GLY A 340 11.49 -12.23 -9.23
C GLY A 340 12.10 -11.63 -10.49
N LEU A 341 12.95 -12.40 -11.21
CA LEU A 341 13.54 -11.93 -12.48
C LEU A 341 12.43 -11.53 -13.46
N LYS A 342 12.59 -10.36 -14.09
CA LYS A 342 11.57 -9.77 -14.97
C LYS A 342 11.17 -10.76 -16.07
N VAL A 343 9.91 -11.19 -16.01
CA VAL A 343 9.24 -11.98 -17.04
C VAL A 343 9.16 -11.11 -18.31
N SER A 344 9.52 -11.66 -19.47
CA SER A 344 9.23 -11.01 -20.75
C SER A 344 7.71 -10.85 -20.83
N LYS A 345 7.19 -9.63 -21.12
CA LYS A 345 5.75 -9.34 -21.12
C LYS A 345 4.98 -10.29 -22.06
N LEU A 346 4.53 -11.42 -21.54
CA LEU A 346 3.58 -12.28 -22.20
C LEU A 346 2.20 -11.65 -21.99
N LYS A 347 1.69 -11.02 -23.05
CA LYS A 347 0.26 -10.77 -23.19
C LYS A 347 -0.41 -12.12 -23.01
N VAL A 348 -1.06 -12.34 -21.87
CA VAL A 348 -2.13 -13.33 -21.76
C VAL A 348 -3.20 -12.87 -22.74
N SER A 349 -3.07 -13.27 -24.00
CA SER A 349 -4.14 -13.13 -24.96
C SER A 349 -5.29 -13.91 -24.35
N LYS A 350 -6.38 -13.21 -24.04
CA LYS A 350 -7.69 -13.80 -23.76
C LYS A 350 -7.79 -15.10 -24.56
N LEU A 351 -7.85 -16.24 -23.87
CA LEU A 351 -8.11 -17.53 -24.47
C LEU A 351 -9.39 -17.37 -25.30
N LYS A 352 -9.22 -17.14 -26.61
CA LYS A 352 -10.30 -17.32 -27.57
C LYS A 352 -10.49 -18.82 -27.60
N VAL A 353 -11.50 -19.29 -26.87
CA VAL A 353 -12.11 -20.60 -27.11
C VAL A 353 -12.56 -20.59 -28.56
N SER A 354 -11.66 -20.98 -29.45
CA SER A 354 -11.89 -21.06 -30.88
C SER A 354 -12.28 -22.51 -31.14
N LYS A 355 -13.58 -22.69 -31.35
CA LYS A 355 -14.19 -23.86 -31.98
C LYS A 355 -13.76 -25.20 -31.35
N LEU A 356 -14.46 -25.58 -30.27
CA LEU A 356 -14.78 -26.99 -30.06
C LEU A 356 -15.30 -27.55 -31.39
N LYS A 357 -14.52 -28.42 -32.05
CA LYS A 357 -15.00 -29.26 -33.14
C LYS A 357 -16.01 -30.24 -32.52
N VAL A 358 -17.28 -29.85 -32.52
CA VAL A 358 -18.37 -30.79 -32.29
C VAL A 358 -18.44 -31.69 -33.51
N SER A 359 -17.75 -32.83 -33.46
CA SER A 359 -17.95 -33.89 -34.44
C SER A 359 -19.31 -34.54 -34.20
N LYS A 360 -20.21 -34.34 -35.16
CA LYS A 360 -21.48 -35.07 -35.36
C LYS A 360 -22.54 -34.90 -34.26
N LEU A 361 -23.19 -33.74 -34.25
CA LEU A 361 -24.58 -33.64 -33.75
C LEU A 361 -25.51 -33.67 -34.96
N LYS A 362 -26.16 -34.83 -35.20
CA LYS A 362 -27.29 -34.96 -36.13
C LYS A 362 -28.47 -34.22 -35.50
N VAL A 363 -28.77 -33.02 -35.97
CA VAL A 363 -30.04 -32.34 -35.65
C VAL A 363 -30.91 -32.37 -36.90
N SER A 364 -31.85 -33.31 -36.93
CA SER A 364 -32.92 -33.37 -37.91
C SER A 364 -33.94 -32.27 -37.65
N LYS A 365 -34.15 -31.41 -38.65
CA LYS A 365 -35.29 -30.48 -38.84
C LYS A 365 -35.57 -29.51 -37.69
N LEU A 366 -34.98 -28.32 -37.76
CA LEU A 366 -35.50 -27.13 -37.08
C LEU A 366 -35.88 -26.08 -38.13
N LYS A 367 -37.19 -25.96 -38.39
CA LYS A 367 -37.80 -24.83 -39.11
C LYS A 367 -37.81 -23.63 -38.17
N VAL A 368 -37.05 -22.59 -38.48
CA VAL A 368 -37.15 -21.30 -37.77
C VAL A 368 -37.98 -20.35 -38.63
N SER A 369 -39.25 -20.22 -38.28
CA SER A 369 -40.15 -19.18 -38.80
C SER A 369 -39.98 -17.90 -37.98
N LYS A 370 -39.62 -16.80 -38.67
CA LYS A 370 -39.73 -15.38 -38.23
C LYS A 370 -38.98 -15.01 -36.94
N LEU A 371 -37.72 -14.60 -37.09
CA LEU A 371 -37.03 -13.77 -36.09
C LEU A 371 -37.04 -12.30 -36.56
N LYS A 372 -37.93 -11.51 -35.94
CA LYS A 372 -37.97 -10.04 -36.06
C LYS A 372 -36.85 -9.46 -35.19
N VAL A 373 -35.84 -8.86 -35.79
CA VAL A 373 -34.83 -8.06 -35.07
C VAL A 373 -35.23 -6.60 -35.14
N SER A 374 -35.74 -6.06 -34.03
CA SER A 374 -36.02 -4.63 -33.90
C SER A 374 -34.80 -3.90 -33.33
N LYS A 375 -34.29 -2.94 -34.13
CA LYS A 375 -33.45 -1.79 -33.76
C LYS A 375 -32.08 -2.09 -33.13
N LEU A 376 -31.08 -2.32 -33.97
CA LEU A 376 -29.66 -2.14 -33.62
C LEU A 376 -29.18 -0.80 -34.23
N LYS A 377 -28.97 0.21 -33.38
CA LYS A 377 -28.38 1.51 -33.75
C LYS A 377 -26.86 1.33 -33.82
N VAL A 378 -26.30 1.31 -35.03
CA VAL A 378 -24.85 1.36 -35.26
C VAL A 378 -24.48 2.77 -35.69
N SER A 379 -23.89 3.56 -34.80
CA SER A 379 -23.34 4.87 -35.13
C SER A 379 -21.88 4.76 -35.57
N LYS A 380 -21.66 5.00 -36.87
CA LYS A 380 -20.42 5.48 -37.52
C LYS A 380 -19.20 4.55 -37.45
N LEU A 381 -19.14 3.60 -38.38
CA LEU A 381 -17.89 3.03 -38.89
C LEU A 381 -17.48 3.82 -40.15
N LYS A 382 -16.35 4.54 -40.11
CA LYS A 382 -15.74 5.17 -41.29
C LYS A 382 -14.38 4.52 -41.51
N VAL A 383 -14.31 3.66 -42.54
CA VAL A 383 -13.04 3.11 -43.04
C VAL A 383 -12.64 3.95 -44.25
N SER A 384 -11.48 4.60 -44.17
CA SER A 384 -10.84 5.21 -45.34
C SER A 384 -9.36 4.87 -45.35
N LYS A 385 -9.02 3.98 -46.30
CA LYS A 385 -7.81 3.94 -47.14
C LYS A 385 -6.59 4.71 -46.60
N LEU A 386 -5.50 3.98 -46.31
CA LEU A 386 -4.15 4.54 -46.47
C LEU A 386 -3.29 3.59 -47.31
N LYS A 387 -2.88 4.14 -48.46
CA LYS A 387 -1.96 3.54 -49.45
C LYS A 387 -0.53 3.64 -48.93
N VAL A 388 0.22 2.56 -49.09
CA VAL A 388 1.68 2.53 -48.99
C VAL A 388 2.25 3.01 -50.33
N SER A 389 3.16 3.99 -50.31
CA SER A 389 3.98 4.36 -51.46
C SER A 389 5.46 4.46 -51.05
N LYS A 390 6.30 3.80 -51.87
CA LYS A 390 7.76 3.63 -51.82
C LYS A 390 8.50 4.99 -51.96
N LEU A 391 9.64 5.23 -51.30
CA LEU A 391 11.06 5.17 -51.75
C LEU A 391 11.79 6.21 -50.84
N LYS A 392 13.09 6.21 -50.51
CA LYS A 392 14.33 5.73 -51.15
C LYS A 392 15.43 5.73 -50.05
N VAL A 393 16.34 4.76 -50.06
CA VAL A 393 17.56 4.77 -49.23
C VAL A 393 18.76 4.92 -50.17
N GLU A 394 19.52 6.00 -49.99
CA GLU A 394 20.87 6.29 -50.50
C GLU A 394 21.55 7.00 -49.30
N GLY A 395 22.78 6.75 -48.81
CA GLY A 395 23.96 6.02 -49.27
C GLY A 395 25.18 6.92 -49.05
N SER A 396 26.21 6.44 -48.30
CA SER A 396 27.59 6.97 -48.08
C SER A 396 27.82 8.04 -46.98
N ASN A 397 28.93 8.10 -46.21
CA ASN A 397 30.00 7.16 -45.78
C ASN A 397 30.92 7.88 -44.73
N LEU A 398 31.44 7.15 -43.72
CA LEU A 398 32.64 7.35 -42.84
C LEU A 398 32.84 8.69 -42.08
N GLN A 399 33.34 8.76 -40.84
CA GLN A 399 34.55 8.13 -40.26
C GLN A 399 34.44 7.94 -38.74
N GLY A 400 35.14 6.91 -38.24
CA GLY A 400 35.41 6.70 -36.83
C GLY A 400 36.62 7.50 -36.34
N THR A 401 36.57 7.92 -35.08
CA THR A 401 37.75 8.26 -34.28
C THR A 401 37.66 7.61 -32.91
N ASN A 402 38.65 6.74 -32.70
CA ASN A 402 39.07 6.07 -31.49
C ASN A 402 39.43 7.09 -30.38
N LEU A 403 38.91 6.91 -29.16
CA LEU A 403 39.50 7.50 -27.97
C LEU A 403 39.71 6.39 -26.92
N GLN A 404 41.00 6.04 -26.78
CA GLN A 404 41.52 5.09 -25.81
C GLN A 404 41.40 5.65 -24.38
N GLY A 405 41.21 4.74 -23.43
CA GLY A 405 41.18 5.04 -22.01
C GLY A 405 42.53 5.55 -21.50
N THR A 406 42.50 6.67 -20.80
CA THR A 406 43.62 7.15 -20.00
C THR A 406 43.54 6.58 -18.60
N ASN A 407 44.56 5.78 -18.29
CA ASN A 407 44.93 5.22 -17.00
C ASN A 407 45.30 6.34 -16.02
N LEU A 408 44.51 6.54 -14.95
CA LEU A 408 44.89 7.42 -13.83
C LEU A 408 45.27 6.53 -12.63
N GLN A 409 46.57 6.56 -12.33
CA GLN A 409 47.21 5.95 -11.15
C GLN A 409 46.76 6.68 -9.86
N PRO A 410 46.64 5.99 -8.71
CA PRO A 410 46.39 6.66 -7.44
C PRO A 410 47.67 7.29 -6.90
N THR A 411 47.69 8.61 -6.77
CA THR A 411 48.71 9.33 -6.00
C THR A 411 48.50 9.14 -4.51
N ASN A 412 49.58 8.72 -3.87
CA ASN A 412 49.80 8.49 -2.44
C ASN A 412 49.61 9.78 -1.62
N LEU A 413 48.61 9.82 -0.72
CA LEU A 413 48.51 10.83 0.34
C LEU A 413 48.56 10.12 1.69
N GLN A 414 49.61 10.43 2.46
CA GLN A 414 49.84 9.97 3.84
C GLN A 414 48.90 10.68 4.83
N PRO A 415 48.57 10.06 5.98
CA PRO A 415 47.53 10.54 6.89
C PRO A 415 48.06 11.65 7.81
N THR A 416 47.29 12.72 7.98
CA THR A 416 47.45 13.64 9.12
C THR A 416 46.50 13.21 10.23
N ASN A 417 47.08 13.14 11.42
CA ASN A 417 46.57 12.60 12.67
C ASN A 417 45.42 13.46 13.25
N LEU A 418 44.20 12.92 13.30
CA LEU A 418 43.12 13.41 14.16
C LEU A 418 42.51 12.24 14.93
N GLN A 419 42.57 12.33 16.25
CA GLN A 419 42.07 11.35 17.22
C GLN A 419 40.53 11.22 17.17
N PRO A 420 39.95 10.03 17.43
CA PRO A 420 38.51 9.81 17.32
C PRO A 420 37.78 10.23 18.61
N THR A 421 36.84 11.16 18.51
CA THR A 421 35.76 11.27 19.49
C THR A 421 34.58 10.39 19.05
N ASN A 422 34.16 9.57 20.00
CA ASN A 422 33.18 8.51 19.92
C ASN A 422 31.78 9.03 19.54
N LEU A 423 31.40 8.88 18.28
CA LEU A 423 30.00 8.91 17.82
C LEU A 423 29.86 7.84 16.72
N GLN A 424 29.12 6.78 17.01
CA GLN A 424 28.70 5.76 16.04
C GLN A 424 27.45 6.27 15.31
N PRO A 425 27.48 6.55 13.99
CA PRO A 425 26.29 6.63 13.18
C PRO A 425 25.97 5.22 12.66
N THR A 426 24.78 4.72 12.98
CA THR A 426 24.17 3.54 12.35
C THR A 426 23.95 3.82 10.86
N ASN A 427 24.97 3.54 10.07
CA ASN A 427 24.96 3.69 8.62
C ASN A 427 24.31 2.46 7.98
N LEU A 428 22.98 2.44 7.86
CA LEU A 428 22.28 1.56 6.92
C LEU A 428 22.52 2.11 5.50
N GLN A 429 23.68 1.77 4.93
CA GLN A 429 23.89 1.86 3.49
C GLN A 429 22.93 0.87 2.80
N PRO A 430 22.30 1.22 1.67
CA PRO A 430 21.63 0.22 0.84
C PRO A 430 22.71 -0.78 0.40
N THR A 431 22.54 -2.03 0.82
CA THR A 431 23.48 -3.11 0.52
C THR A 431 23.66 -3.21 -0.98
N ASN A 432 24.85 -2.84 -1.43
CA ASN A 432 25.36 -3.20 -2.74
C ASN A 432 25.52 -4.73 -2.73
N LEU A 433 24.45 -5.44 -3.10
CA LEU A 433 24.43 -6.90 -3.22
C LEU A 433 25.46 -7.32 -4.27
N LYS A 434 26.69 -7.60 -3.83
CA LYS A 434 27.58 -8.47 -4.59
C LYS A 434 26.84 -9.81 -4.80
N PRO A 435 26.81 -10.38 -6.02
CA PRO A 435 26.12 -11.63 -6.29
C PRO A 435 26.93 -12.82 -5.75
N THR A 436 26.93 -12.99 -4.43
CA THR A 436 27.53 -14.15 -3.76
C THR A 436 26.68 -14.55 -2.56
N ASN A 437 25.53 -15.18 -2.86
CA ASN A 437 25.03 -16.38 -2.20
C ASN A 437 23.79 -16.84 -2.96
N LEU A 438 23.95 -17.88 -3.79
CA LEU A 438 22.83 -18.56 -4.44
C LEU A 438 21.86 -19.00 -3.34
N GLN A 439 20.64 -18.44 -3.29
CA GLN A 439 19.59 -19.02 -2.45
C GLN A 439 19.45 -20.50 -2.85
N PRO A 440 19.71 -21.45 -1.94
CA PRO A 440 19.66 -22.85 -2.28
C PRO A 440 18.23 -23.27 -2.60
N LEU A 441 18.10 -24.26 -3.49
CA LEU A 441 16.84 -25.00 -3.61
C LEU A 441 16.57 -25.68 -2.26
N LEU A 442 15.35 -25.51 -1.74
CA LEU A 442 14.89 -26.27 -0.58
C LEU A 442 14.60 -27.73 -0.97
N ALA A 443 14.10 -27.93 -2.19
CA ALA A 443 13.94 -29.24 -2.79
C ALA A 443 14.57 -29.25 -4.19
N PRO A 444 15.67 -29.98 -4.42
CA PRO A 444 16.19 -30.21 -5.77
C PRO A 444 15.20 -31.01 -6.62
N LYS A 445 15.46 -31.11 -7.94
CA LYS A 445 14.59 -31.80 -8.91
C LYS A 445 14.12 -33.18 -8.42
N GLN A 446 12.84 -33.32 -8.13
CA GLN A 446 12.15 -34.58 -7.88
C GLN A 446 11.41 -35.02 -9.13
N ILE A 447 11.54 -36.29 -9.52
CA ILE A 447 10.83 -36.87 -10.67
C ILE A 447 9.71 -37.76 -10.14
N VAL A 448 8.47 -37.46 -10.51
CA VAL A 448 7.28 -38.17 -10.08
C VAL A 448 6.56 -38.75 -11.29
N LYS A 449 6.20 -40.04 -11.20
CA LYS A 449 5.44 -40.79 -12.19
C LYS A 449 4.25 -41.44 -11.51
N SER A 450 3.18 -41.72 -12.26
CA SER A 450 2.04 -42.52 -11.78
C SER A 450 1.74 -43.62 -12.79
N ALA A 451 1.44 -44.82 -12.30
CA ALA A 451 1.14 -45.97 -13.16
C ALA A 451 -0.11 -45.76 -14.03
N ASN A 452 -1.04 -44.92 -13.58
CA ASN A 452 -2.33 -44.68 -14.23
C ASN A 452 -2.35 -43.40 -15.10
N GLN A 453 -1.21 -42.74 -15.27
CA GLN A 453 -1.09 -41.46 -15.95
C GLN A 453 0.11 -41.47 -16.90
N VAL A 454 -0.03 -40.87 -18.07
CA VAL A 454 1.06 -40.80 -19.05
C VAL A 454 2.01 -39.63 -18.71
N GLY A 455 3.32 -39.91 -18.76
CA GLY A 455 4.39 -38.92 -18.59
C GLY A 455 4.98 -38.86 -17.18
N ALA A 456 5.90 -37.91 -16.99
CA ALA A 456 6.54 -37.62 -15.71
C ALA A 456 6.45 -36.13 -15.39
N VAL A 457 6.33 -35.79 -14.11
CA VAL A 457 6.42 -34.41 -13.61
C VAL A 457 7.71 -34.27 -12.84
N THR A 458 8.44 -33.20 -13.13
CA THR A 458 9.59 -32.76 -12.36
C THR A 458 9.23 -31.53 -11.55
N VAL A 459 9.53 -31.57 -10.25
CA VAL A 459 9.28 -30.46 -9.31
C VAL A 459 10.59 -30.10 -8.62
N ALA A 460 10.88 -28.81 -8.54
CA ALA A 460 11.92 -28.27 -7.67
C ALA A 460 11.33 -27.08 -6.89
N ILE A 461 11.84 -26.81 -5.70
CA ILE A 461 11.32 -25.75 -4.82
C ILE A 461 12.44 -24.83 -4.38
N ALA A 462 12.26 -23.54 -4.61
CA ALA A 462 13.13 -22.48 -4.14
C ALA A 462 12.38 -21.57 -3.18
N GLN A 463 13.09 -21.01 -2.19
CA GLN A 463 12.54 -20.00 -1.28
C GLN A 463 12.86 -18.60 -1.79
N SER A 464 11.84 -17.76 -1.93
CA SER A 464 11.97 -16.33 -2.23
C SER A 464 12.34 -15.55 -0.96
N PRO A 465 13.19 -14.50 -1.06
CA PRO A 465 13.42 -13.58 0.06
C PRO A 465 12.20 -12.67 0.32
N VAL A 466 11.31 -12.54 -0.66
CA VAL A 466 10.12 -11.69 -0.62
C VAL A 466 8.90 -12.56 -0.80
N GLU A 467 7.99 -12.55 0.16
CA GLU A 467 6.76 -13.34 0.05
C GLU A 467 5.76 -12.75 -0.95
N TYR A 468 4.92 -13.62 -1.50
CA TYR A 468 3.84 -13.23 -2.39
C TYR A 468 2.58 -12.88 -1.59
N THR A 469 2.22 -11.60 -1.62
CA THR A 469 1.06 -11.08 -0.88
C THR A 469 -0.29 -11.45 -1.49
N GLY A 470 -0.33 -11.89 -2.76
CA GLY A 470 -1.57 -12.13 -3.49
C GLY A 470 -2.30 -10.86 -3.95
N ARG A 471 -1.73 -9.68 -3.71
CA ARG A 471 -2.39 -8.38 -3.91
C ARG A 471 -1.54 -7.46 -4.77
N MET A 472 -2.19 -6.61 -5.56
CA MET A 472 -1.52 -5.49 -6.21
C MET A 472 -1.35 -4.37 -5.19
N GLY A 473 -0.13 -3.90 -4.99
CA GLY A 473 0.14 -2.84 -4.03
C GLY A 473 -0.34 -1.48 -4.50
N LYS A 474 -0.45 -0.58 -3.52
CA LYS A 474 -1.08 0.73 -3.69
C LYS A 474 -0.19 1.80 -3.05
N LEU A 475 -0.08 2.93 -3.72
CA LEU A 475 0.53 4.16 -3.20
C LEU A 475 -0.59 5.18 -2.97
N LEU A 476 -0.84 5.50 -1.71
CA LEU A 476 -1.77 6.54 -1.28
C LEU A 476 -0.93 7.77 -0.94
N LEU A 477 -0.96 8.80 -1.79
CA LEU A 477 -0.19 10.03 -1.62
C LEU A 477 -1.05 11.00 -0.83
N VAL A 478 -0.76 11.22 0.46
CA VAL A 478 -1.68 11.82 1.41
C VAL A 478 -1.19 13.18 1.91
N GLY A 479 -1.97 14.23 1.66
CA GLY A 479 -1.83 15.52 2.33
C GLY A 479 -2.51 15.50 3.70
N ILE A 480 -1.75 15.75 4.76
CA ILE A 480 -2.25 15.73 6.16
C ILE A 480 -2.64 17.12 6.67
N GLY A 481 -2.77 18.11 5.79
CA GLY A 481 -3.09 19.47 6.22
C GLY A 481 -1.99 20.12 7.08
N PRO A 482 -2.29 21.24 7.76
CA PRO A 482 -1.29 22.06 8.44
C PRO A 482 -0.73 21.41 9.73
N GLY A 483 -1.48 20.54 10.40
CA GLY A 483 -0.97 19.73 11.51
C GLY A 483 -2.01 19.31 12.56
N ASN A 484 -3.11 20.05 12.70
CA ASN A 484 -4.24 19.61 13.52
C ASN A 484 -5.04 18.50 12.81
N LEU A 485 -5.45 17.48 13.56
CA LEU A 485 -6.27 16.37 13.08
C LEU A 485 -7.61 16.82 12.48
N ASP A 486 -8.20 17.90 12.98
CA ASP A 486 -9.47 18.45 12.49
C ASP A 486 -9.33 19.11 11.11
N GLN A 487 -8.09 19.39 10.69
CA GLN A 487 -7.76 19.94 9.38
C GLN A 487 -7.36 18.84 8.36
N ILE A 488 -7.44 17.58 8.76
CA ILE A 488 -7.23 16.42 7.88
C ILE A 488 -8.57 16.03 7.27
N THR A 489 -8.61 15.87 5.94
CA THR A 489 -9.84 15.42 5.27
C THR A 489 -10.22 14.01 5.72
N PRO A 490 -11.52 13.67 5.82
CA PRO A 490 -11.96 12.30 6.16
C PRO A 490 -11.34 11.24 5.26
N ALA A 491 -11.25 11.50 3.95
CA ALA A 491 -10.61 10.61 2.98
C ALA A 491 -9.12 10.37 3.29
N ALA A 492 -8.38 11.40 3.73
CA ALA A 492 -6.98 11.27 4.13
C ALA A 492 -6.82 10.48 5.45
N LYS A 493 -7.69 10.73 6.45
CA LYS A 493 -7.73 9.95 7.70
C LYS A 493 -7.94 8.46 7.39
N THR A 494 -8.94 8.16 6.57
CA THR A 494 -9.28 6.81 6.09
C THR A 494 -8.12 6.15 5.33
N ALA A 495 -7.47 6.88 4.42
CA ALA A 495 -6.31 6.39 3.67
C ALA A 495 -5.17 5.96 4.62
N ILE A 496 -4.82 6.79 5.60
CA ILE A 496 -3.79 6.51 6.61
C ILE A 496 -4.16 5.27 7.44
N SER A 497 -5.37 5.23 8.00
CA SER A 497 -5.79 4.13 8.87
C SER A 497 -5.92 2.79 8.13
N SER A 498 -6.23 2.82 6.83
CA SER A 498 -6.35 1.60 6.00
C SER A 498 -5.02 1.02 5.54
N ALA A 499 -3.95 1.81 5.52
CA ALA A 499 -2.66 1.40 4.94
C ALA A 499 -1.99 0.27 5.74
N ASP A 500 -1.23 -0.57 5.04
CA ASP A 500 -0.33 -1.56 5.65
C ASP A 500 0.94 -0.86 6.20
N ALA A 501 1.43 0.15 5.46
CA ALA A 501 2.59 0.94 5.83
C ALA A 501 2.32 2.45 5.72
N VAL A 502 2.86 3.23 6.64
CA VAL A 502 2.88 4.70 6.59
C VAL A 502 4.34 5.14 6.49
N ILE A 503 4.66 5.95 5.49
CA ILE A 503 6.01 6.45 5.24
C ILE A 503 5.99 7.97 5.12
N GLY A 504 6.94 8.63 5.77
CA GLY A 504 6.96 10.09 5.82
C GLY A 504 8.13 10.63 6.63
N TYR A 505 8.16 11.96 6.76
CA TYR A 505 9.06 12.63 7.68
C TYR A 505 8.56 12.45 9.12
N SER A 506 9.47 12.22 10.07
CA SER A 506 9.16 11.90 11.47
C SER A 506 8.20 12.89 12.13
N LEU A 507 8.34 14.19 11.87
CA LEU A 507 7.42 15.22 12.39
C LEU A 507 5.98 14.98 11.90
N TYR A 508 5.80 14.65 10.62
CA TYR A 508 4.48 14.43 10.04
C TYR A 508 3.84 13.15 10.55
N ILE A 509 4.64 12.09 10.73
CA ILE A 509 4.20 10.82 11.31
C ILE A 509 3.73 11.03 12.76
N ASN A 510 4.40 11.88 13.53
CA ASN A 510 4.00 12.18 14.91
C ASN A 510 2.67 12.94 14.97
N LEU A 511 2.40 13.85 14.03
CA LEU A 511 1.13 14.60 13.99
C LEU A 511 -0.08 13.68 13.76
N ILE A 512 0.09 12.59 13.02
CA ILE A 512 -0.98 11.61 12.73
C ILE A 512 -0.97 10.42 13.68
N ALA A 513 -0.30 10.54 14.83
CA ALA A 513 0.00 9.43 15.72
C ALA A 513 -1.24 8.62 16.13
N THR A 514 -2.35 9.31 16.36
CA THR A 514 -3.64 8.80 16.82
C THR A 514 -4.44 8.09 15.73
N LEU A 515 -4.13 8.34 14.45
CA LEU A 515 -4.79 7.69 13.30
C LEU A 515 -4.17 6.32 12.98
N ARG A 516 -3.00 6.02 13.55
CA ARG A 516 -2.27 4.76 13.34
C ARG A 516 -2.98 3.60 14.03
N ARG A 517 -2.86 2.42 13.44
CA ARG A 517 -3.36 1.18 14.02
C ARG A 517 -2.21 0.31 14.56
N PRO A 518 -2.45 -0.51 15.59
CA PRO A 518 -1.49 -1.49 16.05
C PRO A 518 -0.99 -2.39 14.91
N GLY A 519 0.32 -2.63 14.84
CA GLY A 519 0.93 -3.47 13.80
C GLY A 519 1.12 -2.81 12.43
N GLN A 520 0.73 -1.54 12.26
CA GLN A 520 1.02 -0.80 11.04
C GLN A 520 2.53 -0.55 10.92
N ILE A 521 3.09 -0.73 9.72
CA ILE A 521 4.52 -0.51 9.46
C ILE A 521 4.77 1.00 9.39
N ILE A 522 5.76 1.54 10.11
CA ILE A 522 6.02 2.99 10.21
C ILE A 522 7.45 3.33 9.76
N GLU A 523 7.61 3.77 8.53
CA GLU A 523 8.91 4.14 7.95
C GLU A 523 9.14 5.66 8.10
N ALA A 524 9.72 6.06 9.23
CA ALA A 524 10.04 7.46 9.53
C ALA A 524 11.45 7.84 9.06
N LEU A 525 11.55 8.48 7.90
CA LEU A 525 12.84 8.90 7.33
C LEU A 525 13.15 10.36 7.66
N PRO A 526 14.43 10.72 7.90
CA PRO A 526 14.84 12.11 8.14
C PRO A 526 14.52 13.06 6.98
N ILE A 527 14.41 14.35 7.29
CA ILE A 527 14.37 15.42 6.28
C ILE A 527 15.60 15.32 5.35
N THR A 528 15.50 15.75 4.08
CA THR A 528 16.53 15.63 3.00
C THR A 528 16.61 14.28 2.29
N GLN A 529 15.84 13.28 2.73
CA GLN A 529 15.78 11.95 2.12
C GLN A 529 14.50 11.75 1.28
N GLU A 530 14.00 12.79 0.61
CA GLU A 530 12.76 12.72 -0.15
C GLU A 530 12.84 11.68 -1.27
N SER A 531 13.99 11.59 -1.97
CA SER A 531 14.18 10.59 -3.03
C SER A 531 14.18 9.16 -2.47
N GLN A 532 14.86 8.92 -1.35
CA GLN A 532 14.89 7.61 -0.69
C GLN A 532 13.51 7.22 -0.18
N ARG A 533 12.74 8.17 0.40
CA ARG A 533 11.34 7.95 0.79
C ARG A 533 10.49 7.51 -0.39
N ALA A 534 10.59 8.18 -1.53
CA ALA A 534 9.84 7.81 -2.73
C ALA A 534 10.20 6.40 -3.22
N LYS A 535 11.49 6.07 -3.30
CA LYS A 535 11.99 4.74 -3.70
C LYS A 535 11.49 3.65 -2.76
N ARG A 536 11.60 3.88 -1.45
CA ARG A 536 11.17 2.93 -0.42
C ARG A 536 9.66 2.70 -0.46
N ALA A 537 8.87 3.75 -0.64
CA ALA A 537 7.42 3.64 -0.80
C ALA A 537 7.05 2.76 -2.01
N ILE A 538 7.72 2.98 -3.14
CA ILE A 538 7.51 2.20 -4.38
C ILE A 538 7.90 0.75 -4.17
N GLU A 539 9.03 0.45 -3.53
CA GLU A 539 9.44 -0.94 -3.22
C GLU A 539 8.41 -1.68 -2.36
N LEU A 540 7.89 -1.04 -1.32
CA LEU A 540 6.83 -1.61 -0.48
C LEU A 540 5.53 -1.84 -1.27
N ALA A 541 5.18 -0.93 -2.17
CA ALA A 541 4.02 -1.09 -3.05
C ALA A 541 4.25 -2.17 -4.13
N GLU A 542 5.47 -2.32 -4.66
CA GLU A 542 5.83 -3.39 -5.60
C GLU A 542 5.79 -4.78 -4.94
N TRP A 543 6.04 -4.85 -3.63
CA TRP A 543 5.80 -6.05 -2.82
C TRP A 543 4.30 -6.40 -2.69
N GLY A 544 3.42 -5.43 -2.90
CA GLY A 544 1.98 -5.61 -2.83
C GLY A 544 1.31 -5.01 -1.59
N LEU A 545 2.06 -4.23 -0.80
CA LEU A 545 1.50 -3.51 0.35
C LEU A 545 0.72 -2.27 -0.10
N THR A 546 -0.25 -1.87 0.73
CA THR A 546 -0.87 -0.54 0.64
C THR A 546 -0.05 0.44 1.47
N VAL A 547 0.53 1.46 0.83
CA VAL A 547 1.49 2.39 1.42
C VAL A 547 0.93 3.81 1.41
N ALA A 548 0.77 4.42 2.58
CA ALA A 548 0.44 5.84 2.72
C ALA A 548 1.72 6.68 2.80
N VAL A 549 1.95 7.52 1.80
CA VAL A 549 3.07 8.46 1.72
C VAL A 549 2.58 9.82 2.19
N VAL A 550 2.96 10.23 3.41
CA VAL A 550 2.39 11.42 4.05
C VAL A 550 3.23 12.67 3.79
N SER A 551 2.54 13.78 3.51
CA SER A 551 3.11 15.12 3.34
C SER A 551 2.29 16.12 4.16
N SER A 552 2.94 17.09 4.82
CA SER A 552 2.21 18.22 5.40
C SER A 552 1.54 19.07 4.33
N GLY A 553 0.43 19.69 4.66
CA GLY A 553 -0.36 20.48 3.73
C GLY A 553 -0.99 19.58 2.68
N ASP A 554 -0.81 19.95 1.41
CA ASP A 554 -1.19 19.15 0.26
C ASP A 554 0.02 18.36 -0.28
N CYS A 555 -0.17 17.09 -0.64
CA CYS A 555 0.93 16.25 -1.13
C CYS A 555 1.44 16.63 -2.53
N GLY A 556 0.66 17.39 -3.30
CA GLY A 556 1.02 17.94 -4.60
C GLY A 556 1.69 19.33 -4.55
N ILE A 557 1.61 20.05 -3.43
CA ILE A 557 2.20 21.39 -3.28
C ILE A 557 3.51 21.27 -2.50
N TYR A 558 4.63 21.26 -3.22
CA TYR A 558 5.98 21.08 -2.65
C TYR A 558 6.12 19.82 -1.75
N GLY A 559 5.27 18.81 -1.98
CA GLY A 559 5.19 17.56 -1.22
C GLY A 559 5.72 16.35 -1.98
N MET A 560 5.39 15.15 -1.49
CA MET A 560 5.93 13.89 -2.02
C MET A 560 5.30 13.41 -3.32
N ALA A 561 4.12 13.93 -3.72
CA ALA A 561 3.38 13.33 -4.83
C ALA A 561 4.12 13.43 -6.18
N GLY A 562 4.71 14.59 -6.46
CA GLY A 562 5.52 14.79 -7.67
C GLY A 562 6.73 13.85 -7.72
N LEU A 563 7.48 13.76 -6.61
CA LEU A 563 8.68 12.92 -6.53
C LEU A 563 8.37 11.43 -6.71
N VAL A 564 7.27 10.94 -6.12
CA VAL A 564 6.85 9.54 -6.29
C VAL A 564 6.46 9.26 -7.75
N LEU A 565 5.71 10.16 -8.39
CA LEU A 565 5.30 10.00 -9.79
C LEU A 565 6.49 10.07 -10.76
N GLU A 566 7.49 10.91 -10.49
CA GLU A 566 8.72 10.99 -11.28
C GLU A 566 9.56 9.72 -11.17
N GLU A 567 9.70 9.16 -9.97
CA GLU A 567 10.41 7.90 -9.74
C GLU A 567 9.66 6.71 -10.36
N LEU A 568 8.33 6.68 -10.29
CA LEU A 568 7.53 5.68 -11.01
C LEU A 568 7.75 5.78 -12.53
N ARG A 569 7.73 7.00 -13.09
CA ARG A 569 7.98 7.22 -14.51
C ARG A 569 9.37 6.76 -14.92
N SER A 570 10.40 7.03 -14.12
CA SER A 570 11.78 6.61 -14.41
C SER A 570 11.93 5.09 -14.45
N ARG A 571 11.10 4.36 -13.68
CA ARG A 571 11.02 2.89 -13.65
C ARG A 571 10.13 2.28 -14.74
N GLY A 572 9.51 3.10 -15.59
CA GLY A 572 8.63 2.64 -16.67
C GLY A 572 7.23 2.22 -16.21
N TRP A 573 6.70 2.89 -15.18
CA TRP A 573 5.34 2.69 -14.67
C TRP A 573 4.29 2.76 -15.77
N ASP A 574 3.37 1.81 -15.78
CA ASP A 574 2.32 1.67 -16.79
C ASP A 574 1.04 2.47 -16.48
N GLY A 575 1.08 3.28 -15.41
CA GLY A 575 -0.06 4.02 -14.89
C GLY A 575 -1.03 3.17 -14.04
N LYS A 576 -0.69 1.90 -13.77
CA LYS A 576 -1.59 0.95 -13.09
C LYS A 576 -0.93 0.17 -11.96
N THR A 577 0.33 -0.22 -12.10
CA THR A 577 1.02 -1.14 -11.17
C THR A 577 2.34 -0.54 -10.67
N PRO A 578 2.45 -0.14 -9.40
CA PRO A 578 1.40 -0.14 -8.37
C PRO A 578 0.27 0.86 -8.68
N GLN A 579 -0.88 0.69 -8.05
CA GLN A 579 -1.98 1.64 -8.17
C GLN A 579 -1.64 2.90 -7.39
N VAL A 580 -1.86 4.09 -7.97
CA VAL A 580 -1.60 5.37 -7.30
C VAL A 580 -2.92 6.11 -7.07
N GLN A 581 -3.09 6.66 -5.87
CA GLN A 581 -4.19 7.56 -5.51
C GLN A 581 -3.63 8.79 -4.78
N VAL A 582 -4.21 9.96 -5.04
CA VAL A 582 -3.79 11.24 -4.45
C VAL A 582 -4.93 11.74 -3.58
N PHE A 583 -4.64 11.97 -2.30
CA PHE A 583 -5.57 12.50 -1.30
C PHE A 583 -5.16 13.94 -0.98
N PRO A 584 -5.95 14.94 -1.38
CA PRO A 584 -5.60 16.34 -1.17
C PRO A 584 -5.67 16.73 0.31
N GLY A 585 -4.94 17.78 0.67
CA GLY A 585 -4.93 18.35 2.01
C GLY A 585 -5.00 19.88 2.01
N ILE A 586 -5.39 20.47 3.14
CA ILE A 586 -5.41 21.93 3.31
C ILE A 586 -3.97 22.43 3.30
N THR A 587 -3.56 23.14 2.25
CA THR A 587 -2.17 23.58 2.13
C THR A 587 -1.85 24.76 3.05
N ALA A 588 -0.57 24.94 3.37
CA ALA A 588 -0.12 25.91 4.35
C ALA A 588 -0.52 27.38 4.03
N LEU A 589 -0.61 27.77 2.75
CA LEU A 589 -1.09 29.13 2.39
C LEU A 589 -2.56 29.34 2.75
N GLN A 590 -3.41 28.32 2.56
CA GLN A 590 -4.84 28.40 2.88
C GLN A 590 -5.03 28.42 4.39
N ALA A 591 -4.27 27.55 5.09
CA ALA A 591 -4.24 27.52 6.54
C ALA A 591 -3.77 28.86 7.10
N ALA A 592 -2.66 29.44 6.63
CA ALA A 592 -2.19 30.74 7.10
C ALA A 592 -3.21 31.86 6.82
N ALA A 593 -3.80 31.87 5.62
CA ALA A 593 -4.79 32.88 5.24
C ALA A 593 -6.03 32.84 6.16
N SER A 594 -6.57 31.66 6.48
CA SER A 594 -7.73 31.53 7.36
C SER A 594 -7.46 31.99 8.79
N ARG A 595 -6.19 32.02 9.23
CA ARG A 595 -5.80 32.53 10.55
C ARG A 595 -5.68 34.05 10.61
N VAL A 596 -5.55 34.74 9.47
CA VAL A 596 -5.30 36.19 9.41
C VAL A 596 -6.38 36.98 8.68
N GLY A 597 -7.32 36.32 8.01
CA GLY A 597 -8.47 36.96 7.35
C GLY A 597 -8.70 36.45 5.93
N ALA A 598 -8.68 37.37 4.96
CA ALA A 598 -8.92 37.05 3.56
C ALA A 598 -7.82 37.64 2.64
N PRO A 599 -6.52 37.39 2.92
CA PRO A 599 -5.45 37.95 2.09
C PRO A 599 -5.44 37.38 0.66
N LEU A 600 -5.95 36.16 0.46
CA LEU A 600 -5.91 35.44 -0.82
C LEU A 600 -7.18 35.60 -1.67
N MET A 601 -7.98 36.63 -1.41
CA MET A 601 -9.25 36.87 -2.13
C MET A 601 -9.05 37.17 -3.62
N HIS A 602 -7.93 37.80 -3.97
CA HIS A 602 -7.55 38.11 -5.35
C HIS A 602 -6.50 37.12 -5.88
N ASP A 603 -6.12 37.31 -7.13
CA ASP A 603 -5.03 36.59 -7.78
C ASP A 603 -3.79 36.50 -6.88
N PHE A 604 -3.28 35.27 -6.70
CA PHE A 604 -2.13 35.00 -5.87
C PHE A 604 -1.14 34.03 -6.51
N CYS A 605 0.10 34.06 -6.02
CA CYS A 605 1.17 33.13 -6.36
C CYS A 605 1.68 32.40 -5.11
N ALA A 606 2.02 31.12 -5.25
CA ALA A 606 2.71 30.35 -4.22
C ALA A 606 4.13 30.02 -4.70
N ILE A 607 5.15 30.55 -4.03
CA ILE A 607 6.55 30.45 -4.45
C ILE A 607 7.38 29.83 -3.34
N SER A 608 8.09 28.73 -3.61
CA SER A 608 9.09 28.24 -2.68
C SER A 608 10.42 28.97 -2.85
N LEU A 609 11.04 29.35 -1.73
CA LEU A 609 12.40 29.91 -1.69
C LEU A 609 13.51 28.84 -1.56
N SER A 610 13.16 27.55 -1.67
CA SER A 610 14.15 26.47 -1.66
C SER A 610 14.81 26.32 -3.03
N ASP A 611 16.10 26.60 -3.11
CA ASP A 611 16.93 26.46 -4.31
C ASP A 611 17.61 25.08 -4.44
N LEU A 612 17.28 24.13 -3.55
CA LEU A 612 17.89 22.80 -3.53
C LEU A 612 17.79 22.06 -4.87
N LEU A 613 16.62 22.14 -5.51
CA LEU A 613 16.34 21.50 -6.81
C LEU A 613 15.92 22.51 -7.89
N THR A 614 15.78 23.78 -7.53
CA THR A 614 15.41 24.85 -8.46
C THR A 614 16.49 25.92 -8.45
N PRO A 615 17.19 26.18 -9.56
CA PRO A 615 18.22 27.21 -9.59
C PRO A 615 17.68 28.57 -9.14
N TRP A 616 18.42 29.26 -8.26
CA TRP A 616 18.01 30.56 -7.71
C TRP A 616 17.55 31.59 -8.76
N PRO A 617 18.22 31.76 -9.92
CA PRO A 617 17.76 32.71 -10.95
C PRO A 617 16.33 32.45 -11.46
N VAL A 618 15.86 31.20 -11.41
CA VAL A 618 14.48 30.85 -11.77
C VAL A 618 13.50 31.31 -10.68
N ILE A 619 13.87 31.16 -9.41
CA ILE A 619 13.07 31.61 -8.26
C ILE A 619 13.00 33.13 -8.27
N GLU A 620 14.12 33.82 -8.44
CA GLU A 620 14.20 35.28 -8.54
C GLU A 620 13.32 35.82 -9.67
N LYS A 621 13.36 35.20 -10.85
CA LYS A 621 12.47 35.54 -11.96
C LYS A 621 10.99 35.40 -11.60
N ARG A 622 10.61 34.37 -10.82
CA ARG A 622 9.22 34.17 -10.36
C ARG A 622 8.81 35.24 -9.35
N LEU A 623 9.70 35.61 -8.43
CA LEU A 623 9.46 36.67 -7.45
C LEU A 623 9.26 38.02 -8.15
N GLU A 624 10.16 38.38 -9.06
CA GLU A 624 10.08 39.63 -9.82
C GLU A 624 8.78 39.70 -10.65
N ALA A 625 8.42 38.61 -11.34
CA ALA A 625 7.18 38.54 -12.10
C ALA A 625 5.92 38.63 -11.21
N SER A 626 5.91 37.95 -10.06
CA SER A 626 4.81 38.00 -9.10
C SER A 626 4.65 39.40 -8.48
N ALA A 627 5.76 40.08 -8.21
CA ALA A 627 5.77 41.43 -7.67
C ALA A 627 5.26 42.45 -8.71
N ALA A 628 5.82 42.42 -9.92
CA ALA A 628 5.48 43.34 -11.00
C ALA A 628 4.03 43.22 -11.49
N ALA A 629 3.44 42.02 -11.41
CA ALA A 629 2.05 41.77 -11.78
C ALA A 629 1.06 41.91 -10.59
N ASP A 630 1.51 42.42 -9.45
CA ASP A 630 0.68 42.71 -8.27
C ASP A 630 -0.09 41.51 -7.68
N PHE A 631 0.45 40.29 -7.80
CA PHE A 631 -0.15 39.10 -7.17
C PHE A 631 0.07 39.10 -5.66
N VAL A 632 -0.93 38.74 -4.87
CA VAL A 632 -0.65 38.35 -3.46
C VAL A 632 0.33 37.17 -3.47
N THR A 633 1.36 37.16 -2.63
CA THR A 633 2.41 36.12 -2.70
C THR A 633 2.55 35.37 -1.39
N ALA A 634 2.36 34.04 -1.45
CA ALA A 634 2.66 33.12 -0.36
C ALA A 634 4.05 32.50 -0.56
N LEU A 635 4.96 32.70 0.40
CA LEU A 635 6.33 32.19 0.35
C LEU A 635 6.47 30.91 1.19
N TYR A 636 6.77 29.80 0.50
CA TYR A 636 7.05 28.50 1.10
C TYR A 636 8.55 28.29 1.34
N ASN A 637 8.89 27.52 2.37
CA ASN A 637 10.27 27.23 2.75
C ASN A 637 11.13 28.51 2.85
N PRO A 638 10.66 29.56 3.56
CA PRO A 638 11.20 30.91 3.40
C PRO A 638 12.63 31.03 3.92
N ARG A 639 12.99 30.26 4.96
CA ARG A 639 14.33 30.30 5.57
C ARG A 639 14.72 28.95 6.15
N SER A 640 15.98 28.56 5.98
CA SER A 640 16.56 27.39 6.63
C SER A 640 17.91 27.73 7.27
N ARG A 641 18.55 26.77 7.95
CA ARG A 641 19.89 26.96 8.53
C ARG A 641 20.93 27.43 7.50
N ASN A 642 20.84 26.90 6.27
CA ASN A 642 21.82 27.16 5.20
C ASN A 642 21.30 28.18 4.16
N ARG A 643 20.00 28.52 4.19
CA ARG A 643 19.34 29.44 3.26
C ARG A 643 18.80 30.62 4.05
N THR A 644 19.62 31.64 4.23
CA THR A 644 19.31 32.82 5.07
C THR A 644 19.09 34.09 4.26
N GLU A 645 19.66 34.21 3.07
CA GLU A 645 19.62 35.43 2.25
C GLU A 645 18.39 35.51 1.33
N GLN A 646 17.82 34.37 0.93
CA GLN A 646 16.75 34.27 -0.06
C GLN A 646 15.51 35.10 0.33
N ILE A 647 15.11 35.07 1.62
CA ILE A 647 13.98 35.87 2.11
C ILE A 647 14.26 37.38 2.07
N ALA A 648 15.51 37.80 2.30
CA ALA A 648 15.91 39.20 2.21
C ALA A 648 15.99 39.68 0.75
N ILE A 649 16.41 38.82 -0.17
CA ILE A 649 16.33 39.12 -1.61
C ILE A 649 14.86 39.25 -2.05
N ALA A 650 13.98 38.33 -1.61
CA ALA A 650 12.55 38.42 -1.89
C ALA A 650 11.95 39.75 -1.41
N GLN A 651 12.21 40.15 -0.15
CA GLN A 651 11.76 41.45 0.38
C GLN A 651 12.22 42.62 -0.49
N ARG A 652 13.52 42.66 -0.85
CA ARG A 652 14.07 43.71 -1.73
C ARG A 652 13.41 43.76 -3.10
N ILE A 653 13.05 42.61 -3.68
CA ILE A 653 12.33 42.54 -4.96
C ILE A 653 10.94 43.16 -4.80
N PHE A 654 10.17 42.74 -3.79
CA PHE A 654 8.82 43.27 -3.57
C PHE A 654 8.83 44.77 -3.26
N LEU A 655 9.82 45.29 -2.51
CA LEU A 655 9.96 46.72 -2.22
C LEU A 655 10.21 47.61 -3.46
N LYS A 656 10.64 47.03 -4.59
CA LYS A 656 10.73 47.78 -5.87
C LYS A 656 9.36 48.05 -6.49
N HIS A 657 8.37 47.23 -6.18
CA HIS A 657 7.04 47.24 -6.83
C HIS A 657 5.91 47.60 -5.86
N ARG A 658 6.16 47.56 -4.55
CA ARG A 658 5.16 47.75 -3.49
C ARG A 658 5.62 48.80 -2.50
N LYS A 659 4.65 49.43 -1.83
CA LYS A 659 4.94 50.40 -0.78
C LYS A 659 5.56 49.70 0.45
N PRO A 660 6.45 50.37 1.22
CA PRO A 660 7.02 49.83 2.45
C PRO A 660 5.97 49.33 3.46
N ASP A 661 4.84 50.04 3.56
CA ASP A 661 3.72 49.74 4.47
C ASP A 661 2.77 48.63 3.98
N THR A 662 3.08 47.97 2.85
CA THR A 662 2.27 46.84 2.35
C THR A 662 2.14 45.76 3.42
N PRO A 663 0.92 45.31 3.76
CA PRO A 663 0.72 44.30 4.79
C PRO A 663 1.40 42.96 4.49
N VAL A 664 2.03 42.39 5.51
CA VAL A 664 2.64 41.05 5.49
C VAL A 664 2.17 40.27 6.71
N ALA A 665 1.71 39.04 6.50
CA ALA A 665 1.46 38.10 7.59
C ALA A 665 2.60 37.07 7.67
N ILE A 666 3.09 36.86 8.88
CA ILE A 666 4.07 35.81 9.22
C ILE A 666 3.37 34.84 10.16
N VAL A 667 3.11 33.64 9.66
CA VAL A 667 2.37 32.59 10.38
C VAL A 667 3.28 31.39 10.60
N VAL A 668 3.70 31.17 11.83
CA VAL A 668 4.52 30.04 12.26
C VAL A 668 3.61 28.92 12.74
N SER A 669 3.86 27.69 12.29
CA SER A 669 3.19 26.48 12.81
C SER A 669 1.66 26.58 12.84
N ALA A 670 1.05 27.11 11.76
CA ALA A 670 -0.40 27.28 11.66
C ALA A 670 -1.18 26.01 12.09
N TYR A 671 -2.22 26.17 12.90
CA TYR A 671 -3.01 25.09 13.49
C TYR A 671 -2.20 24.06 14.31
N ARG A 672 -1.08 24.45 14.93
CA ARG A 672 -0.34 23.62 15.89
C ARG A 672 -0.27 24.33 17.24
N GLU A 673 0.16 23.60 18.28
CA GLU A 673 0.24 24.14 19.65
C GLU A 673 1.17 25.35 19.77
N ASP A 674 2.22 25.40 18.95
CA ASP A 674 3.21 26.48 18.89
C ASP A 674 2.87 27.58 17.86
N GLU A 675 1.60 27.70 17.45
CA GLU A 675 1.16 28.71 16.48
C GLU A 675 1.52 30.13 16.93
N LYS A 676 2.16 30.89 16.03
CA LYS A 676 2.44 32.32 16.22
C LYS A 676 2.08 33.08 14.96
N ILE A 677 1.30 34.14 15.13
CA ILE A 677 0.85 35.00 14.05
C ILE A 677 1.37 36.40 14.31
N THR A 678 2.00 37.00 13.31
CA THR A 678 2.43 38.40 13.37
C THR A 678 2.04 39.09 12.08
N LEU A 679 1.20 40.12 12.20
CA LEU A 679 0.96 41.08 11.13
C LEU A 679 2.02 42.17 11.22
N THR A 680 2.66 42.46 10.10
CA THR A 680 3.72 43.44 9.97
C THR A 680 3.65 44.07 8.57
N THR A 681 4.63 44.88 8.22
CA THR A 681 4.74 45.54 6.93
C THR A 681 5.92 44.99 6.15
N LEU A 682 5.90 45.20 4.83
CA LEU A 682 6.91 44.67 3.92
C LEU A 682 8.33 45.13 4.27
N ASP A 683 8.52 46.36 4.75
CA ASP A 683 9.83 46.85 5.22
C ASP A 683 10.31 46.20 6.53
N LYS A 684 9.38 45.85 7.42
CA LYS A 684 9.67 45.30 8.76
C LYS A 684 9.63 43.77 8.84
N MET A 685 9.23 43.07 7.78
CA MET A 685 9.03 41.62 7.84
C MET A 685 10.27 40.81 8.28
N LEU A 686 11.49 41.31 8.07
CA LEU A 686 12.72 40.65 8.48
C LEU A 686 13.09 40.85 9.96
N GLU A 687 12.41 41.77 10.66
CA GLU A 687 12.56 41.96 12.11
C GLU A 687 11.90 40.82 12.89
N ILE A 688 10.95 40.13 12.25
CA ILE A 688 10.23 39.01 12.83
C ILE A 688 11.00 37.71 12.56
N PRO A 689 11.11 36.79 13.53
CA PRO A 689 11.70 35.47 13.31
C PRO A 689 10.97 34.69 12.21
N ILE A 690 11.71 34.22 11.21
CA ILE A 690 11.21 33.40 10.08
C ILE A 690 12.08 32.14 10.00
N ASP A 691 11.46 30.97 9.91
CA ASP A 691 12.13 29.68 9.81
C ASP A 691 11.45 28.71 8.82
N MET A 692 11.78 27.41 8.89
CA MET A 692 11.22 26.39 7.99
C MET A 692 9.75 26.05 8.26
N LEU A 693 9.20 26.42 9.41
CA LEU A 693 7.79 26.20 9.79
C LEU A 693 6.92 27.43 9.55
N THR A 694 7.50 28.47 8.95
CA THR A 694 6.86 29.75 8.72
C THR A 694 6.25 29.84 7.33
N MET A 695 5.01 30.33 7.25
CA MET A 695 4.37 30.82 6.03
C MET A 695 4.40 32.34 6.03
N VAL A 696 4.85 32.94 4.92
CA VAL A 696 4.83 34.40 4.74
C VAL A 696 3.84 34.76 3.64
N LEU A 697 2.85 35.59 3.95
CA LEU A 697 1.88 36.12 2.99
C LEU A 697 2.14 37.60 2.78
N ILE A 698 2.49 38.00 1.56
CA ILE A 698 2.71 39.40 1.18
C ILE A 698 1.49 39.89 0.41
N GLY A 699 0.78 40.86 0.99
CA GLY A 699 -0.37 41.51 0.37
C GLY A 699 -0.01 42.23 -0.93
N ASN A 700 -0.99 42.43 -1.82
CA ASN A 700 -0.82 43.25 -3.01
C ASN A 700 -1.07 44.73 -2.70
N GLN A 701 -1.05 45.60 -3.72
CA GLN A 701 -1.25 47.05 -3.52
C GLN A 701 -2.61 47.45 -2.92
N SER A 702 -3.62 46.58 -3.01
CA SER A 702 -4.95 46.82 -2.45
C SER A 702 -5.14 46.22 -1.05
N THR A 703 -4.23 45.35 -0.61
CA THR A 703 -4.33 44.70 0.70
C THR A 703 -4.13 45.73 1.81
N ASP A 704 -5.02 45.71 2.79
CA ASP A 704 -4.94 46.52 4.01
C ASP A 704 -5.22 45.66 5.25
N VAL A 705 -4.96 46.22 6.43
CA VAL A 705 -5.26 45.60 7.73
C VAL A 705 -6.38 46.39 8.41
N HIS A 706 -7.48 45.71 8.70
CA HIS A 706 -8.58 46.25 9.51
C HIS A 706 -8.60 45.56 10.87
N GLN A 707 -8.27 46.30 11.94
CA GLN A 707 -8.01 45.71 13.26
C GLN A 707 -6.93 44.62 13.15
N ASP A 708 -7.25 43.39 13.51
CA ASP A 708 -6.34 42.23 13.40
C ASP A 708 -6.56 41.41 12.12
N TRP A 709 -7.31 41.93 11.14
CA TRP A 709 -7.68 41.20 9.93
C TRP A 709 -6.98 41.76 8.68
N MET A 710 -6.19 40.92 8.02
CA MET A 710 -5.60 41.21 6.72
C MET A 710 -6.61 40.93 5.61
N ILE A 711 -6.95 41.95 4.83
CA ILE A 711 -8.02 41.92 3.84
C ILE A 711 -7.49 42.39 2.50
N THR A 712 -7.66 41.56 1.47
CA THR A 712 -7.52 42.00 0.07
C THR A 712 -8.92 42.28 -0.48
N PRO A 713 -9.31 43.55 -0.69
CA PRO A 713 -10.66 43.91 -1.12
C PRO A 713 -11.02 43.29 -2.47
N ARG A 714 -12.29 42.93 -2.63
CA ARG A 714 -12.82 42.39 -3.90
C ARG A 714 -13.11 43.48 -4.95
N GLY A 715 -13.01 44.75 -4.58
CA GLY A 715 -13.23 45.89 -5.47
C GLY A 715 -14.67 46.42 -5.52
N TYR A 716 -15.60 45.89 -4.70
CA TYR A 716 -16.90 46.54 -4.50
C TYR A 716 -16.73 47.82 -3.70
N GLN A 717 -17.41 48.89 -4.11
CA GLN A 717 -17.56 50.08 -3.27
C GLN A 717 -18.49 49.72 -2.11
N VAL A 718 -17.95 49.71 -0.89
CA VAL A 718 -18.67 49.42 0.36
C VAL A 718 -18.85 50.70 1.15
#